data_AF-A0A261BT92-F1
#
_entry.id   AF-A0A261BT92-F1
#
_cell.length_a   1.000
_cell.length_b   1.000
_cell.length_c   1.000
_cell.angle_alpha   90.00
_cell.angle_beta   90.00
_cell.angle_gamma   90.00
#
_symmetry.space_group_name_H-M   'P 1'
#
loop_
_entity.id
_entity.type
_entity.pdbx_description
1 polymer ?
#
loop_
_entity_poly.entity_id
_entity_poly.type
_entity_poly.pdbx_seq_one_letter_code
_entity_poly.pdbx_strand_id
1 'polypeptide(L)'
;MRNNLPVIAFFFTSFLLLTSCYNVPPTGIPAVSEVDTMIRQCFQTACKEWMAECHWYCDSIKGAMSLKLSLLVKLSQRSFSVHAPCTSSTTHYIDYSFSNGVIKSSLPTIDYHCHRFIENLNTDLRDLNIIKKKIYSIRGDLMNCFDKTDVRLVPIGSAANLLLNNRSDLDLVMRKKPKYFEKKGIIGLPPVKRFKTMEGFHEAVFGKFANTYNQLRSKRVGNVDYPYFNARIPIIRIFSKRKLQVDIQFGNIEPIRSSLFVRTCVEYDERVALLIHWLTNKFLESKILKSSDNLFSRYHVNMLVIHFLQAMPYPVLPDIISLSPWLSKNNDWNNAVKVLTRQGSLYVPSNSDAPNENSVGELVIQMIDYYSQIDFRKMGIDTRGRVFNKTINCNATFQLVDDYFDVSSTCRVQESPQFLTRLFEKLKLAVKEDNYQKLSHYSCMLILRRLFSRMSLLQPPEAVRGMTKLDKEAFRVTVDLPVIEIHSSDLGVVTRRVRLETFLIGHKLRPLKNTMDSENEGKKYLVFNPEKVKENDIKEKIGTLIQREIDDGQPVNWTTISKDLTFENWDAKTIFKAILPVGIEYSSYTQTGHIIHCNFADEILPFRHIIAEVLLNKVKNCKTVVQKGNIITNVYRNLDLELLAGEENYETEIKESGLRFKMDFSKVYWNSRLSHEHERVAGLFNNQSIVYDACCGIGPFVLPATLKKKPRRVMANDLNPESVKWLKVNVALNKIKDDRIEIHNMDAKQFIKENIANDVIRLMKEESGSEDFDENKVESEIHVVMNLPAYAVNFLPAFRGALKKFETELKEINKKWKWNVYCYLFAKSQVDVPDEWYEEEARRMCDEKTKWDKSLVVNCHNVRTVSSRKEMFCVQLELPYEYLLAEPLPEEAEVPFEPEELYMYVRCLSLIPTPCCSSTIRGNATLPSLNLYSFRRRIAERLSNKYNEKRVHEIGPDLACLEWLMECGSTSVRMSDGQIITRQREMREYIPHALAEKPSMENAPAIQTGDISYEKQWPNAPYTWIVDVDASDSAIANEGFTYLRDVRRIEKLKFNFCDYFGDEGLKFLAQGRPAQTLTDLEIVLNPCITDGAVYWLLKMKALRRAHFYFLPYVAHRQGFIRQLKIALPRCNVTFPEVDTIGFGYEDAKKTKRK
;
A
#
# COMPACT_ATOMS: atom_id res chain seq x y z
N MET A 1 39.95 47.34 -34.75
CA MET A 1 41.25 46.74 -34.36
C MET A 1 41.69 47.29 -33.02
N ARG A 2 42.44 46.50 -32.22
CA ARG A 2 43.06 46.85 -30.92
C ARG A 2 42.10 47.29 -29.80
N ASN A 3 41.82 46.36 -28.86
CA ASN A 3 41.89 46.57 -27.39
C ASN A 3 41.45 45.32 -26.59
N ASN A 4 41.97 44.12 -26.93
CA ASN A 4 41.71 42.89 -26.18
C ASN A 4 42.94 41.95 -26.10
N LEU A 5 44.14 42.54 -25.97
CA LEU A 5 45.37 41.77 -25.71
C LEU A 5 45.53 41.25 -24.27
N PRO A 6 44.99 41.86 -23.19
CA PRO A 6 45.14 41.33 -21.83
C PRO A 6 44.38 40.02 -21.57
N VAL A 7 43.23 39.84 -22.22
CA VAL A 7 42.33 38.69 -21.97
C VAL A 7 42.95 37.38 -22.47
N ILE A 8 43.63 37.41 -23.62
CA ILE A 8 44.29 36.23 -24.21
C ILE A 8 45.49 35.78 -23.35
N ALA A 9 46.19 36.73 -22.72
CA ALA A 9 47.29 36.42 -21.79
C ALA A 9 46.80 35.72 -20.52
N PHE A 10 45.63 36.10 -19.98
CA PHE A 10 45.05 35.45 -18.79
C PHE A 10 44.61 34.01 -19.07
N PHE A 11 43.96 33.76 -20.21
CA PHE A 11 43.57 32.39 -20.59
C PHE A 11 44.77 31.47 -20.83
N PHE A 12 45.88 31.97 -21.41
CA PHE A 12 47.07 31.14 -21.61
C PHE A 12 47.87 30.85 -20.33
N THR A 13 47.93 31.78 -19.36
CA THR A 13 48.60 31.49 -18.08
C THR A 13 47.76 30.59 -17.17
N SER A 14 46.44 30.72 -17.14
CA SER A 14 45.56 29.79 -16.42
C SER A 14 45.56 28.37 -17.00
N PHE A 15 45.72 28.21 -18.32
CA PHE A 15 45.75 26.88 -18.95
C PHE A 15 47.07 26.12 -18.71
N LEU A 16 48.19 26.83 -18.53
CA LEU A 16 49.51 26.22 -18.24
C LEU A 16 49.75 25.92 -16.75
N LEU A 17 49.09 26.64 -15.83
CA LEU A 17 49.17 26.38 -14.39
C LEU A 17 48.30 25.20 -13.90
N LEU A 18 47.33 24.77 -14.71
CA LEU A 18 46.45 23.62 -14.38
C LEU A 18 47.06 22.25 -14.72
N THR A 19 48.24 22.20 -15.35
CA THR A 19 48.87 20.94 -15.81
C THR A 19 50.07 20.46 -14.97
N SER A 20 50.40 21.10 -13.84
CA SER A 20 51.66 20.81 -13.08
C SER A 20 51.51 20.39 -11.62
N CYS A 21 50.30 20.11 -11.10
CA CYS A 21 50.10 19.74 -9.69
C CYS A 21 49.24 18.47 -9.47
N TYR A 22 49.52 17.40 -10.21
CA TYR A 22 49.17 16.03 -9.79
C TYR A 22 50.41 15.32 -9.25
N ASN A 23 50.77 15.61 -7.99
CA ASN A 23 51.58 14.71 -7.19
C ASN A 23 50.66 13.93 -6.26
N VAL A 24 50.63 12.61 -6.42
CA VAL A 24 49.88 11.68 -5.57
C VAL A 24 50.63 11.50 -4.24
N PRO A 25 50.02 11.79 -3.07
CA PRO A 25 50.54 11.30 -1.79
C PRO A 25 50.12 9.82 -1.61
N PRO A 26 51.02 8.96 -1.09
CA PRO A 26 50.73 7.55 -0.89
C PRO A 26 50.03 7.27 0.45
N THR A 27 49.57 6.02 0.61
CA THR A 27 48.99 5.42 1.83
C THR A 27 47.57 5.93 2.19
N GLY A 28 46.65 5.09 2.68
CA GLY A 28 46.67 3.63 2.80
C GLY A 28 45.40 3.16 3.52
N ILE A 29 44.54 2.41 2.84
CA ILE A 29 43.28 1.87 3.41
C ILE A 29 43.26 0.34 3.15
N PRO A 30 42.85 -0.50 4.14
CA PRO A 30 42.77 -1.95 3.96
C PRO A 30 41.81 -2.37 2.85
N ALA A 31 41.95 -3.62 2.41
CA ALA A 31 41.33 -4.09 1.16
C ALA A 31 39.79 -3.97 1.14
N VAL A 32 39.28 -3.62 -0.05
CA VAL A 32 37.85 -3.50 -0.41
C VAL A 32 37.00 -4.73 0.00
N SER A 33 37.63 -5.89 0.19
CA SER A 33 36.99 -7.12 0.68
C SER A 33 36.32 -6.98 2.05
N GLU A 34 36.77 -6.10 2.95
CA GLU A 34 36.13 -5.95 4.27
C GLU A 34 34.85 -5.11 4.21
N VAL A 35 34.85 -4.03 3.43
CA VAL A 35 33.63 -3.23 3.16
C VAL A 35 32.61 -4.06 2.37
N ASP A 36 33.06 -4.84 1.38
CA ASP A 36 32.20 -5.76 0.64
C ASP A 36 31.67 -6.90 1.54
N THR A 37 32.44 -7.37 2.52
CA THR A 37 31.96 -8.35 3.52
C THR A 37 30.92 -7.72 4.46
N MET A 38 31.10 -6.47 4.90
CA MET A 38 30.09 -5.75 5.68
C MET A 38 28.81 -5.51 4.88
N ILE A 39 28.91 -5.05 3.63
CA ILE A 39 27.73 -4.83 2.77
C ILE A 39 27.03 -6.16 2.46
N ARG A 40 27.77 -7.24 2.17
CA ARG A 40 27.20 -8.59 2.01
C ARG A 40 26.56 -9.10 3.31
N GLN A 41 27.11 -8.81 4.48
CA GLN A 41 26.47 -9.18 5.76
C GLN A 41 25.20 -8.36 6.00
N CYS A 42 25.21 -7.04 5.81
CA CYS A 42 24.03 -6.18 5.91
C CYS A 42 22.93 -6.59 4.93
N PHE A 43 23.23 -6.84 3.66
CA PHE A 43 22.23 -7.30 2.69
C PHE A 43 21.75 -8.74 2.97
N GLN A 44 22.61 -9.65 3.42
CA GLN A 44 22.19 -11.02 3.71
C GLN A 44 21.38 -11.16 5.00
N THR A 45 21.57 -10.29 6.01
CA THR A 45 20.72 -10.29 7.22
C THR A 45 19.42 -9.53 6.98
N ALA A 46 19.46 -8.34 6.38
CA ALA A 46 18.25 -7.54 6.11
C ALA A 46 17.24 -8.22 5.17
N CYS A 47 17.71 -8.92 4.11
CA CYS A 47 16.81 -9.54 3.14
C CYS A 47 16.29 -10.94 3.53
N LYS A 48 16.91 -11.67 4.47
CA LYS A 48 16.54 -13.08 4.71
C LYS A 48 15.35 -13.29 5.63
N GLU A 49 15.14 -12.44 6.64
CA GLU A 49 14.07 -12.64 7.63
C GLU A 49 12.86 -11.70 7.43
N TRP A 50 13.05 -10.47 6.91
CA TRP A 50 11.95 -9.50 6.82
C TRP A 50 11.13 -9.61 5.50
N MET A 51 11.77 -9.86 4.35
CA MET A 51 11.07 -10.22 3.10
C MET A 51 10.24 -11.52 3.22
N ALA A 52 10.41 -12.28 4.31
CA ALA A 52 9.64 -13.47 4.57
C ALA A 52 8.17 -13.21 4.97
N GLU A 53 7.88 -12.05 5.56
CA GLU A 53 6.57 -11.80 6.19
C GLU A 53 5.73 -10.73 5.45
N CYS A 54 6.37 -9.87 4.63
CA CYS A 54 5.66 -8.83 3.88
C CYS A 54 5.18 -9.28 2.48
N HIS A 55 5.93 -10.14 1.77
CA HIS A 55 5.47 -10.72 0.50
C HIS A 55 4.25 -11.64 0.67
N TRP A 56 4.03 -12.20 1.87
CA TRP A 56 2.79 -12.92 2.22
C TRP A 56 1.53 -12.05 2.12
N TYR A 57 1.66 -10.73 2.07
CA TYR A 57 0.52 -9.81 2.04
C TYR A 57 0.26 -9.17 0.67
N CYS A 58 1.32 -8.78 -0.06
CA CYS A 58 1.17 -8.08 -1.34
C CYS A 58 0.79 -8.99 -2.51
N ASP A 59 1.33 -10.20 -2.58
CA ASP A 59 1.21 -11.03 -3.79
C ASP A 59 -0.16 -11.76 -3.86
N SER A 60 -0.74 -12.15 -2.72
CA SER A 60 -2.17 -12.53 -2.62
C SER A 60 -3.13 -11.48 -3.16
N ILE A 61 -2.80 -10.18 -3.05
CA ILE A 61 -3.65 -9.08 -3.53
C ILE A 61 -3.41 -8.82 -5.01
N LYS A 62 -2.16 -8.89 -5.48
CA LYS A 62 -1.82 -8.73 -6.90
C LYS A 62 -2.41 -9.86 -7.76
N GLY A 63 -2.30 -11.11 -7.34
CA GLY A 63 -2.92 -12.26 -8.03
C GLY A 63 -4.46 -12.15 -8.11
N ALA A 64 -5.12 -11.64 -7.07
CA ALA A 64 -6.56 -11.38 -7.08
C ALA A 64 -6.97 -10.09 -7.82
N MET A 65 -6.02 -9.22 -8.18
CA MET A 65 -6.28 -7.98 -8.93
C MET A 65 -5.98 -8.09 -10.43
N SER A 66 -5.08 -8.95 -10.90
CA SER A 66 -4.95 -9.24 -12.35
C SER A 66 -6.26 -9.85 -12.90
N LEU A 67 -6.87 -10.72 -12.09
CA LEU A 67 -8.22 -11.28 -12.23
C LEU A 67 -9.36 -10.24 -12.42
N LYS A 68 -9.16 -8.96 -12.06
CA LYS A 68 -10.20 -7.92 -12.19
C LYS A 68 -10.34 -7.33 -13.59
N LEU A 69 -9.26 -7.33 -14.39
CA LEU A 69 -9.21 -6.55 -15.65
C LEU A 69 -9.19 -7.42 -16.91
N SER A 70 -8.67 -8.65 -16.83
CA SER A 70 -8.62 -9.60 -17.95
C SER A 70 -10.00 -10.04 -18.43
N LEU A 71 -10.91 -10.33 -17.50
CA LEU A 71 -12.19 -11.00 -17.78
C LEU A 71 -13.20 -10.07 -18.48
N LEU A 72 -13.34 -8.83 -17.98
CA LEU A 72 -14.31 -7.85 -18.51
C LEU A 72 -13.98 -7.35 -19.91
N VAL A 73 -12.71 -7.34 -20.30
CA VAL A 73 -12.25 -6.89 -21.62
C VAL A 73 -12.24 -8.03 -22.65
N LYS A 74 -11.98 -9.28 -22.22
CA LYS A 74 -11.94 -10.44 -23.14
C LYS A 74 -13.31 -11.04 -23.48
N LEU A 75 -14.34 -10.83 -22.65
CA LEU A 75 -15.68 -11.39 -22.88
C LEU A 75 -16.50 -10.66 -23.96
N SER A 76 -16.14 -9.43 -24.33
CA SER A 76 -16.87 -8.64 -25.36
C SER A 76 -16.33 -8.78 -26.78
N GLN A 77 -15.23 -9.53 -26.98
CA GLN A 77 -14.50 -9.62 -28.26
C GLN A 77 -13.97 -11.03 -28.53
N ARG A 78 -14.84 -11.99 -28.88
CA ARG A 78 -14.40 -13.32 -29.37
C ARG A 78 -15.22 -13.81 -30.56
N SER A 79 -14.49 -14.16 -31.63
CA SER A 79 -14.97 -14.89 -32.81
C SER A 79 -14.64 -16.38 -32.66
N PHE A 80 -15.60 -17.26 -32.97
CA PHE A 80 -15.47 -18.70 -32.79
C PHE A 80 -14.43 -19.34 -33.73
N SER A 81 -13.60 -20.24 -33.20
CA SER A 81 -12.86 -21.22 -34.00
C SER A 81 -13.46 -22.61 -33.80
N VAL A 82 -13.79 -23.28 -34.91
CA VAL A 82 -14.61 -24.52 -34.91
C VAL A 82 -13.76 -25.79 -35.05
N HIS A 83 -12.43 -25.67 -35.16
CA HIS A 83 -11.54 -26.79 -35.51
C HIS A 83 -10.29 -26.87 -34.63
N ALA A 84 -10.21 -27.92 -33.82
CA ALA A 84 -8.97 -28.43 -33.21
C ALA A 84 -9.03 -29.98 -33.20
N PRO A 85 -8.04 -30.70 -33.77
CA PRO A 85 -8.07 -32.15 -33.87
C PRO A 85 -7.65 -32.86 -32.57
N CYS A 86 -8.17 -34.07 -32.34
CA CYS A 86 -7.85 -34.90 -31.17
C CYS A 86 -6.48 -35.58 -31.27
N THR A 87 -5.57 -35.28 -30.33
CA THR A 87 -4.48 -36.19 -29.94
C THR A 87 -4.10 -36.03 -28.46
N SER A 88 -4.36 -37.05 -27.65
CA SER A 88 -3.48 -37.38 -26.51
C SER A 88 -3.39 -38.91 -26.38
N SER A 89 -2.19 -39.41 -26.07
CA SER A 89 -1.79 -40.81 -26.29
C SER A 89 -1.82 -41.66 -25.01
N THR A 90 -2.90 -41.57 -24.23
CA THR A 90 -3.13 -42.42 -23.05
C THR A 90 -4.16 -43.50 -23.35
N THR A 91 -3.98 -44.68 -22.73
CA THR A 91 -4.61 -45.96 -23.12
C THR A 91 -6.12 -46.10 -22.81
N HIS A 92 -6.80 -45.01 -22.47
CA HIS A 92 -8.25 -44.99 -22.26
C HIS A 92 -8.86 -43.80 -23.02
N TYR A 93 -9.44 -44.10 -24.18
CA TYR A 93 -10.11 -43.10 -25.03
C TYR A 93 -11.37 -42.59 -24.34
N ILE A 94 -11.40 -41.30 -24.01
CA ILE A 94 -12.60 -40.57 -23.54
C ILE A 94 -13.24 -39.91 -24.75
N ASP A 95 -14.52 -40.18 -24.98
CA ASP A 95 -15.26 -39.58 -26.09
C ASP A 95 -15.90 -38.25 -25.66
N TYR A 96 -15.46 -37.14 -26.24
CA TYR A 96 -16.02 -35.80 -26.00
C TYR A 96 -17.16 -35.44 -26.97
N SER A 97 -17.66 -36.37 -27.80
CA SER A 97 -18.76 -36.12 -28.74
C SER A 97 -20.02 -35.54 -28.06
N PHE A 98 -20.36 -36.05 -26.87
CA PHE A 98 -21.50 -35.59 -26.08
C PHE A 98 -21.33 -34.13 -25.61
N SER A 99 -20.24 -33.84 -24.89
CA SER A 99 -19.98 -32.48 -24.40
C SER A 99 -19.79 -31.48 -25.53
N ASN A 100 -19.10 -31.83 -26.61
CA ASN A 100 -18.93 -30.96 -27.77
C ASN A 100 -20.26 -30.68 -28.50
N GLY A 101 -21.15 -31.68 -28.59
CA GLY A 101 -22.51 -31.50 -29.13
C GLY A 101 -23.34 -30.53 -28.31
N VAL A 102 -23.36 -30.71 -26.99
CA VAL A 102 -24.08 -29.84 -26.04
C VAL A 102 -23.52 -28.42 -26.00
N ILE A 103 -22.20 -28.26 -26.02
CA ILE A 103 -21.57 -26.93 -26.10
C ILE A 103 -21.99 -26.25 -27.41
N LYS A 104 -21.93 -26.94 -28.54
CA LYS A 104 -22.32 -26.39 -29.84
C LYS A 104 -23.80 -25.96 -29.91
N SER A 105 -24.72 -26.63 -29.21
CA SER A 105 -26.14 -26.26 -29.19
C SER A 105 -26.50 -25.21 -28.15
N SER A 106 -25.85 -25.22 -26.98
CA SER A 106 -26.40 -24.62 -25.76
C SER A 106 -25.42 -23.68 -25.02
N LEU A 107 -24.24 -23.38 -25.59
CA LEU A 107 -23.20 -22.55 -24.96
C LEU A 107 -23.69 -21.21 -24.37
N PRO A 108 -24.50 -20.37 -25.04
CA PRO A 108 -24.96 -19.10 -24.46
C PRO A 108 -25.75 -19.28 -23.16
N THR A 109 -26.57 -20.34 -23.09
CA THR A 109 -27.37 -20.69 -21.90
C THR A 109 -26.49 -21.24 -20.79
N ILE A 110 -25.52 -22.09 -21.13
CA ILE A 110 -24.51 -22.64 -20.20
C ILE A 110 -23.71 -21.49 -19.58
N ASP A 111 -23.15 -20.61 -20.40
CA ASP A 111 -22.34 -19.48 -19.94
C ASP A 111 -23.16 -18.49 -19.12
N TYR A 112 -24.39 -18.16 -19.50
CA TYR A 112 -25.26 -17.29 -18.69
C TYR A 112 -25.46 -17.83 -17.26
N HIS A 113 -25.79 -19.12 -17.13
CA HIS A 113 -25.99 -19.76 -15.83
C HIS A 113 -24.68 -19.89 -15.03
N CYS A 114 -23.56 -20.22 -15.69
CA CYS A 114 -22.25 -20.30 -15.06
C CYS A 114 -21.68 -18.91 -14.68
N HIS A 115 -21.92 -17.87 -15.45
CA HIS A 115 -21.46 -16.50 -15.18
C HIS A 115 -22.07 -15.96 -13.89
N ARG A 116 -23.40 -16.07 -13.72
CA ARG A 116 -24.08 -15.68 -12.49
C ARG A 116 -23.58 -16.45 -11.26
N PHE A 117 -23.18 -17.70 -11.42
CA PHE A 117 -22.53 -18.48 -10.35
C PHE A 117 -21.12 -17.93 -10.01
N ILE A 118 -20.33 -17.58 -11.03
CA ILE A 118 -18.99 -17.00 -10.92
C ILE A 118 -19.03 -15.60 -10.26
N GLU A 119 -20.01 -14.75 -10.56
CA GLU A 119 -20.17 -13.43 -9.92
C GLU A 119 -20.44 -13.54 -8.41
N ASN A 120 -21.32 -14.45 -8.01
CA ASN A 120 -21.64 -14.69 -6.60
C ASN A 120 -20.43 -15.25 -5.84
N LEU A 121 -19.69 -16.20 -6.43
CA LEU A 121 -18.43 -16.70 -5.87
C LEU A 121 -17.36 -15.63 -5.76
N ASN A 122 -17.18 -14.82 -6.80
CA ASN A 122 -16.25 -13.70 -6.80
C ASN A 122 -16.55 -12.75 -5.63
N THR A 123 -17.82 -12.51 -5.33
CA THR A 123 -18.24 -11.66 -4.20
C THR A 123 -17.87 -12.27 -2.84
N ASP A 124 -18.03 -13.59 -2.65
CA ASP A 124 -17.61 -14.29 -1.42
C ASP A 124 -16.07 -14.40 -1.28
N LEU A 125 -15.33 -14.51 -2.39
CA LEU A 125 -13.86 -14.53 -2.43
C LEU A 125 -13.26 -13.13 -2.18
N ARG A 126 -13.98 -12.06 -2.51
CA ARG A 126 -13.52 -10.66 -2.35
C ARG A 126 -13.56 -10.15 -0.89
N ASP A 127 -14.16 -10.88 0.06
CA ASP A 127 -14.23 -10.50 1.49
C ASP A 127 -12.93 -10.80 2.28
N LEU A 128 -11.79 -10.52 1.63
CA LEU A 128 -10.44 -10.77 2.16
C LEU A 128 -10.15 -10.01 3.45
N ASN A 129 -10.85 -8.88 3.71
CA ASN A 129 -10.65 -8.07 4.90
C ASN A 129 -11.16 -8.77 6.19
N ILE A 130 -12.19 -9.61 6.12
CA ILE A 130 -12.59 -10.46 7.25
C ILE A 130 -11.58 -11.58 7.48
N ILE A 131 -11.06 -12.18 6.41
CA ILE A 131 -10.05 -13.24 6.44
C ILE A 131 -8.73 -12.72 7.06
N LYS A 132 -8.24 -11.57 6.61
CA LYS A 132 -7.08 -10.86 7.21
C LYS A 132 -7.28 -10.67 8.72
N LYS A 133 -8.41 -10.06 9.14
CA LYS A 133 -8.72 -9.81 10.56
C LYS A 133 -8.82 -11.11 11.40
N LYS A 134 -9.20 -12.23 10.79
CA LYS A 134 -9.23 -13.56 11.41
C LYS A 134 -7.81 -14.14 11.60
N ILE A 135 -7.00 -14.17 10.53
CA ILE A 135 -5.64 -14.76 10.56
C ILE A 135 -4.69 -13.95 11.45
N TYR A 136 -4.66 -12.61 11.33
CA TYR A 136 -3.80 -11.76 12.17
C TYR A 136 -4.11 -11.90 13.67
N SER A 137 -5.40 -11.98 14.04
CA SER A 137 -5.81 -12.18 15.44
C SER A 137 -5.22 -13.48 16.01
N ILE A 138 -5.37 -14.58 15.27
CA ILE A 138 -4.99 -15.91 15.74
C ILE A 138 -3.49 -16.15 15.68
N ARG A 139 -2.77 -15.57 14.71
CA ARG A 139 -1.30 -15.58 14.71
C ARG A 139 -0.75 -14.85 15.94
N GLY A 140 -1.33 -13.71 16.33
CA GLY A 140 -1.00 -13.04 17.58
C GLY A 140 -1.27 -13.91 18.81
N ASP A 141 -2.49 -14.46 18.91
CA ASP A 141 -2.88 -15.32 20.03
C ASP A 141 -1.99 -16.58 20.16
N LEU A 142 -1.61 -17.22 19.05
CA LEU A 142 -0.74 -18.41 19.03
C LEU A 142 0.74 -18.08 19.31
N MET A 143 1.26 -16.95 18.78
CA MET A 143 2.64 -16.51 19.08
C MET A 143 2.82 -16.08 20.54
N ASN A 144 1.74 -15.75 21.25
CA ASN A 144 1.77 -15.48 22.70
C ASN A 144 1.81 -16.76 23.57
N CYS A 145 1.64 -17.95 22.96
CA CYS A 145 1.73 -19.24 23.64
C CYS A 145 3.10 -19.92 23.55
N PHE A 146 3.89 -19.62 22.52
CA PHE A 146 5.17 -20.28 22.24
C PHE A 146 6.28 -19.25 22.12
N ASP A 147 7.45 -19.55 22.68
CA ASP A 147 8.62 -18.70 22.52
C ASP A 147 8.99 -18.57 21.03
N LYS A 148 9.21 -17.33 20.56
CA LYS A 148 9.49 -16.97 19.14
C LYS A 148 10.64 -17.78 18.54
N THR A 149 11.53 -18.31 19.37
CA THR A 149 12.73 -19.03 18.93
C THR A 149 12.52 -20.53 18.67
N ASP A 150 11.37 -21.12 19.01
CA ASP A 150 11.21 -22.57 19.14
C ASP A 150 10.32 -23.26 18.09
N VAL A 151 9.37 -22.55 17.45
CA VAL A 151 8.32 -23.15 16.61
C VAL A 151 8.13 -22.41 15.27
N ARG A 152 7.87 -23.15 14.19
CA ARG A 152 7.34 -22.66 12.90
C ARG A 152 5.90 -23.16 12.72
N LEU A 153 5.01 -22.25 12.32
CA LEU A 153 3.65 -22.54 11.87
C LEU A 153 3.58 -22.32 10.36
N VAL A 154 3.14 -23.33 9.62
CA VAL A 154 3.05 -23.33 8.15
C VAL A 154 1.56 -23.44 7.77
N PRO A 155 0.99 -22.48 7.02
CA PRO A 155 -0.36 -22.62 6.51
C PRO A 155 -0.42 -23.72 5.45
N ILE A 156 -1.49 -24.51 5.46
CA ILE A 156 -1.80 -25.52 4.44
C ILE A 156 -3.27 -25.41 4.01
N GLY A 157 -3.71 -26.24 3.07
CA GLY A 157 -5.11 -26.35 2.70
C GLY A 157 -5.69 -25.04 2.13
N SER A 158 -6.95 -24.75 2.45
CA SER A 158 -7.69 -23.66 1.78
C SER A 158 -7.03 -22.28 1.96
N ALA A 159 -6.31 -22.07 3.08
CA ALA A 159 -5.60 -20.83 3.39
C ALA A 159 -4.30 -20.67 2.59
N ALA A 160 -3.60 -21.77 2.30
CA ALA A 160 -2.35 -21.75 1.52
C ALA A 160 -2.60 -21.74 0.00
N ASN A 161 -3.74 -22.31 -0.43
CA ASN A 161 -4.04 -22.59 -1.82
C ASN A 161 -4.80 -21.46 -2.55
N LEU A 162 -5.02 -20.31 -1.90
CA LEU A 162 -5.87 -19.21 -2.37
C LEU A 162 -7.36 -19.59 -2.58
N LEU A 163 -7.85 -20.59 -1.85
CA LEU A 163 -9.20 -21.15 -1.95
C LEU A 163 -10.05 -20.91 -0.68
N LEU A 164 -9.71 -19.89 0.10
CA LEU A 164 -10.35 -19.62 1.39
C LEU A 164 -11.65 -18.83 1.22
N ASN A 165 -12.70 -19.28 1.89
CA ASN A 165 -13.97 -18.56 1.99
C ASN A 165 -14.37 -18.31 3.46
N ASN A 166 -15.44 -17.54 3.66
CA ASN A 166 -15.92 -17.10 4.98
C ASN A 166 -16.23 -18.21 6.00
N ARG A 167 -16.41 -19.48 5.57
CA ARG A 167 -16.67 -20.68 6.39
C ARG A 167 -15.55 -21.73 6.27
N SER A 168 -14.35 -21.32 5.89
CA SER A 168 -13.20 -22.21 5.83
C SER A 168 -12.47 -22.20 7.16
N ASP A 169 -12.11 -23.38 7.62
CA ASP A 169 -11.25 -23.59 8.78
C ASP A 169 -9.82 -23.17 8.43
N LEU A 170 -9.01 -22.84 9.45
CA LEU A 170 -7.60 -22.50 9.28
C LEU A 170 -6.72 -23.73 9.56
N ASP A 171 -6.31 -24.42 8.50
CA ASP A 171 -5.40 -25.57 8.58
C ASP A 171 -3.93 -25.11 8.73
N LEU A 172 -3.25 -25.58 9.79
CA LEU A 172 -1.85 -25.26 10.08
C LEU A 172 -1.02 -26.54 10.31
N VAL A 173 0.25 -26.53 9.90
CA VAL A 173 1.26 -27.51 10.34
C VAL A 173 2.24 -26.84 11.29
N MET A 174 2.38 -27.39 12.50
CA MET A 174 3.34 -26.94 13.51
C MET A 174 4.59 -27.84 13.52
N ARG A 175 5.77 -27.23 13.52
CA ARG A 175 7.08 -27.91 13.63
C ARG A 175 8.03 -27.10 14.51
N LYS A 176 8.84 -27.75 15.36
CA LYS A 176 9.92 -27.04 16.08
C LYS A 176 11.05 -26.61 15.14
N LYS A 177 11.69 -25.47 15.41
CA LYS A 177 12.98 -25.12 14.77
C LYS A 177 14.04 -26.13 15.27
N PRO A 178 14.92 -26.67 14.41
CA PRO A 178 16.04 -27.49 14.86
C PRO A 178 17.07 -26.60 15.57
N LYS A 179 17.07 -26.60 16.91
CA LYS A 179 18.19 -26.09 17.72
C LYS A 179 19.11 -27.26 18.05
N TYR A 180 20.42 -27.12 17.81
CA TYR A 180 21.49 -27.84 18.51
C TYR A 180 21.57 -29.40 18.46
N PHE A 181 20.91 -30.10 17.53
CA PHE A 181 20.92 -31.58 17.48
C PHE A 181 21.70 -32.27 16.35
N GLU A 182 22.43 -31.54 15.49
CA GLU A 182 23.27 -32.19 14.46
C GLU A 182 24.58 -32.81 15.00
N LYS A 183 24.96 -32.57 16.27
CA LYS A 183 26.19 -33.13 16.88
C LYS A 183 26.04 -34.47 17.59
N LYS A 184 24.83 -35.04 17.70
CA LYS A 184 24.59 -36.44 18.14
C LYS A 184 23.42 -36.98 17.35
N GLY A 185 23.66 -37.96 16.46
CA GLY A 185 22.70 -38.47 15.46
C GLY A 185 21.49 -39.20 16.05
N ILE A 186 20.57 -38.45 16.66
CA ILE A 186 19.41 -38.96 17.39
C ILE A 186 18.16 -38.17 16.97
N ILE A 187 17.20 -38.89 16.39
CA ILE A 187 15.83 -38.47 16.03
C ILE A 187 15.73 -37.52 14.82
N GLY A 188 15.81 -38.11 13.64
CA GLY A 188 14.69 -37.91 12.72
C GLY A 188 13.45 -38.63 13.28
N LEU A 189 12.27 -38.03 13.21
CA LEU A 189 11.04 -38.80 13.34
C LEU A 189 11.06 -39.88 12.24
N PRO A 190 10.85 -41.17 12.56
CA PRO A 190 10.78 -42.19 11.51
C PRO A 190 9.68 -41.85 10.49
N PRO A 191 9.74 -42.37 9.25
CA PRO A 191 8.64 -42.24 8.30
C PRO A 191 7.35 -42.86 8.87
N VAL A 192 6.20 -42.21 8.64
CA VAL A 192 4.87 -42.53 9.21
C VAL A 192 4.45 -44.02 9.01
N LYS A 193 5.10 -44.72 8.09
CA LYS A 193 4.97 -46.18 7.85
C LYS A 193 5.27 -47.08 9.06
N ARG A 194 6.02 -46.65 10.09
CA ARG A 194 6.32 -47.46 11.30
C ARG A 194 5.36 -47.27 12.50
N PHE A 195 4.31 -46.47 12.38
CA PHE A 195 3.59 -45.91 13.55
C PHE A 195 2.34 -46.66 14.00
N LYS A 196 2.23 -47.97 13.74
CA LYS A 196 1.06 -48.79 14.16
C LYS A 196 1.26 -49.67 15.40
N THR A 197 2.48 -49.80 15.91
CA THR A 197 2.83 -50.95 16.79
C THR A 197 3.79 -50.59 17.96
N MET A 198 3.63 -49.44 18.61
CA MET A 198 4.41 -49.11 19.82
C MET A 198 3.53 -48.53 20.93
N GLU A 199 3.35 -49.28 22.02
CA GLU A 199 2.56 -48.87 23.20
C GLU A 199 3.08 -47.58 23.86
N GLY A 200 4.39 -47.34 23.86
CA GLY A 200 4.98 -46.09 24.39
C GLY A 200 4.80 -44.84 23.51
N PHE A 201 4.27 -44.97 22.29
CA PHE A 201 4.07 -43.80 21.40
C PHE A 201 2.94 -42.90 21.88
N HIS A 202 1.85 -43.49 22.40
CA HIS A 202 0.73 -42.73 22.94
C HIS A 202 1.21 -41.83 24.09
N GLU A 203 1.95 -42.34 25.08
CA GLU A 203 2.45 -41.50 26.19
C GLU A 203 3.39 -40.38 25.73
N ALA A 204 4.36 -40.67 24.84
CA ALA A 204 5.31 -39.67 24.37
C ALA A 204 4.69 -38.56 23.50
N VAL A 205 3.62 -38.88 22.76
CA VAL A 205 2.83 -37.90 22.00
C VAL A 205 1.81 -37.20 22.90
N PHE A 206 1.13 -37.91 23.79
CA PHE A 206 0.24 -37.33 24.81
C PHE A 206 1.00 -36.31 25.66
N GLY A 207 2.21 -36.60 26.14
CA GLY A 207 3.00 -35.64 26.92
C GLY A 207 3.28 -34.33 26.17
N LYS A 208 3.56 -34.41 24.85
CA LYS A 208 3.83 -33.24 23.99
C LYS A 208 2.56 -32.50 23.58
N PHE A 209 1.50 -33.22 23.22
CA PHE A 209 0.19 -32.64 22.91
C PHE A 209 -0.48 -32.06 24.15
N ALA A 210 -0.41 -32.71 25.31
CA ALA A 210 -0.94 -32.21 26.58
C ALA A 210 -0.20 -30.95 27.04
N ASN A 211 1.14 -30.89 26.94
CA ASN A 211 1.87 -29.66 27.27
C ASN A 211 1.45 -28.50 26.34
N THR A 212 1.36 -28.75 25.03
CA THR A 212 0.88 -27.76 24.04
C THR A 212 -0.57 -27.32 24.32
N TYR A 213 -1.47 -28.27 24.57
CA TYR A 213 -2.87 -28.05 24.92
C TYR A 213 -3.03 -27.26 26.22
N ASN A 214 -2.26 -27.59 27.25
CA ASN A 214 -2.26 -26.87 28.53
C ASN A 214 -1.70 -25.45 28.41
N GLN A 215 -0.72 -25.21 27.53
CA GLN A 215 -0.22 -23.86 27.20
C GLN A 215 -1.27 -23.03 26.46
N LEU A 216 -1.94 -23.60 25.45
CA LEU A 216 -3.01 -22.94 24.70
C LEU A 216 -4.21 -22.60 25.61
N ARG A 217 -4.57 -23.51 26.52
CA ARG A 217 -5.65 -23.35 27.50
C ARG A 217 -5.31 -22.31 28.58
N SER A 218 -4.11 -22.35 29.15
CA SER A 218 -3.70 -21.42 30.23
C SER A 218 -3.60 -19.97 29.74
N LYS A 219 -3.15 -19.75 28.50
CA LYS A 219 -3.08 -18.43 27.85
C LYS A 219 -4.43 -17.91 27.31
N ARG A 220 -5.52 -18.67 27.48
CA ARG A 220 -6.91 -18.30 27.10
C ARG A 220 -7.06 -17.91 25.62
N VAL A 221 -6.44 -18.64 24.68
CA VAL A 221 -6.54 -18.36 23.21
C VAL A 221 -7.96 -18.55 22.66
N GLY A 222 -8.75 -19.43 23.28
CA GLY A 222 -10.12 -19.74 22.90
C GLY A 222 -10.63 -20.96 23.65
N ASN A 223 -11.72 -21.55 23.16
CA ASN A 223 -12.06 -22.92 23.53
C ASN A 223 -11.13 -23.85 22.74
N VAL A 224 -10.27 -24.57 23.45
CA VAL A 224 -9.37 -25.58 22.85
C VAL A 224 -10.05 -26.93 23.08
N ASP A 225 -10.40 -27.61 22.00
CA ASP A 225 -10.93 -28.97 22.11
C ASP A 225 -9.79 -29.92 22.55
N TYR A 226 -10.13 -30.94 23.33
CA TYR A 226 -9.19 -32.02 23.58
C TYR A 226 -8.81 -32.66 22.24
N PRO A 227 -7.53 -33.04 22.01
CA PRO A 227 -7.08 -33.42 20.67
C PRO A 227 -7.92 -34.55 20.10
N TYR A 228 -8.30 -34.44 18.82
CA TYR A 228 -9.18 -35.41 18.17
C TYR A 228 -8.37 -36.65 17.78
N PHE A 229 -8.04 -37.50 18.75
CA PHE A 229 -7.14 -38.65 18.56
C PHE A 229 -7.69 -39.73 17.61
N ASN A 230 -9.00 -39.76 17.36
CA ASN A 230 -9.63 -40.61 16.34
C ASN A 230 -9.50 -40.05 14.90
N ALA A 231 -8.95 -38.85 14.72
CA ALA A 231 -8.71 -38.30 13.39
C ALA A 231 -7.52 -38.97 12.69
N ARG A 232 -7.58 -39.07 11.36
CA ARG A 232 -6.57 -39.73 10.50
C ARG A 232 -5.14 -39.18 10.65
N ILE A 233 -5.00 -37.96 11.18
CA ILE A 233 -3.78 -37.31 11.65
C ILE A 233 -4.16 -36.65 12.99
N PRO A 234 -3.34 -36.73 14.07
CA PRO A 234 -3.64 -36.04 15.32
C PRO A 234 -3.70 -34.51 15.11
N ILE A 235 -4.86 -33.93 15.40
CA ILE A 235 -5.15 -32.50 15.24
C ILE A 235 -5.52 -31.91 16.60
N ILE A 236 -4.93 -30.77 16.96
CA ILE A 236 -5.47 -29.88 18.00
C ILE A 236 -6.41 -28.89 17.32
N ARG A 237 -7.68 -28.91 17.71
CA ARG A 237 -8.68 -27.95 17.24
C ARG A 237 -8.86 -26.82 18.24
N ILE A 238 -8.82 -25.59 17.73
CA ILE A 238 -9.01 -24.38 18.52
C ILE A 238 -10.18 -23.59 17.95
N PHE A 239 -11.19 -23.34 18.77
CA PHE A 239 -12.21 -22.33 18.51
C PHE A 239 -11.80 -21.02 19.18
N SER A 240 -11.24 -20.11 18.38
CA SER A 240 -10.89 -18.75 18.84
C SER A 240 -12.10 -18.06 19.49
N LYS A 241 -11.85 -17.12 20.42
CA LYS A 241 -12.88 -16.23 21.00
C LYS A 241 -13.77 -15.54 19.95
N ARG A 242 -13.31 -15.43 18.69
CA ARG A 242 -14.05 -14.88 17.54
C ARG A 242 -14.78 -15.95 16.69
N LYS A 243 -15.00 -17.15 17.22
CA LYS A 243 -15.67 -18.30 16.57
C LYS A 243 -15.04 -18.76 15.24
N LEU A 244 -13.72 -18.68 15.11
CA LEU A 244 -12.99 -19.36 14.01
C LEU A 244 -12.44 -20.69 14.49
N GLN A 245 -12.61 -21.74 13.68
CA GLN A 245 -11.98 -23.04 13.86
C GLN A 245 -10.57 -23.03 13.25
N VAL A 246 -9.60 -23.52 14.01
CA VAL A 246 -8.19 -23.67 13.61
C VAL A 246 -7.78 -25.10 13.89
N ASP A 247 -7.30 -25.80 12.87
CA ASP A 247 -6.93 -27.21 12.95
C ASP A 247 -5.40 -27.33 12.79
N ILE A 248 -4.72 -27.66 13.90
CA ILE A 248 -3.24 -27.73 13.97
C ILE A 248 -2.76 -29.18 13.88
N GLN A 249 -2.09 -29.52 12.78
CA GLN A 249 -1.36 -30.76 12.55
C GLN A 249 0.11 -30.64 12.97
N PHE A 250 0.76 -31.77 13.23
CA PHE A 250 2.14 -31.81 13.74
C PHE A 250 3.06 -32.60 12.80
N GLY A 251 4.20 -32.02 12.42
CA GLY A 251 5.31 -32.74 11.80
C GLY A 251 5.17 -33.20 10.33
N ASN A 252 4.00 -33.09 9.72
CA ASN A 252 3.68 -33.67 8.40
C ASN A 252 4.26 -32.84 7.23
N ILE A 253 4.92 -33.47 6.24
CA ILE A 253 5.59 -32.78 5.11
C ILE A 253 4.71 -32.84 3.85
N GLU A 254 4.02 -33.95 3.66
CA GLU A 254 3.26 -34.28 2.48
C GLU A 254 2.11 -33.27 2.22
N PRO A 255 1.33 -32.82 3.24
CA PRO A 255 0.37 -31.73 3.07
C PRO A 255 0.99 -30.38 2.69
N ILE A 256 2.25 -30.12 3.08
CA ILE A 256 2.95 -28.87 2.73
C ILE A 256 3.28 -28.89 1.23
N ARG A 257 3.87 -29.99 0.72
CA ARG A 257 4.16 -30.12 -0.72
C ARG A 257 2.89 -30.13 -1.57
N SER A 258 1.88 -30.89 -1.17
CA SER A 258 0.60 -30.97 -1.89
C SER A 258 -0.16 -29.64 -1.88
N SER A 259 -0.12 -28.86 -0.78
CA SER A 259 -0.68 -27.50 -0.77
C SER A 259 0.04 -26.55 -1.74
N LEU A 260 1.38 -26.63 -1.82
CA LEU A 260 2.15 -25.84 -2.78
C LEU A 260 1.80 -26.21 -4.22
N PHE A 261 1.68 -27.50 -4.54
CA PHE A 261 1.25 -27.94 -5.87
C PHE A 261 -0.14 -27.39 -6.26
N VAL A 262 -1.14 -27.50 -5.37
CA VAL A 262 -2.48 -26.93 -5.63
C VAL A 262 -2.41 -25.42 -5.83
N ARG A 263 -1.64 -24.72 -5.00
CA ARG A 263 -1.42 -23.28 -5.14
C ARG A 263 -0.81 -22.93 -6.49
N THR A 264 0.23 -23.63 -6.93
CA THR A 264 0.86 -23.40 -8.23
C THR A 264 -0.12 -23.62 -9.39
N CYS A 265 -1.01 -24.61 -9.30
CA CYS A 265 -2.07 -24.80 -10.30
C CYS A 265 -3.07 -23.64 -10.32
N VAL A 266 -3.49 -23.15 -9.14
CA VAL A 266 -4.41 -22.00 -9.01
C VAL A 266 -3.80 -20.69 -9.51
N GLU A 267 -2.48 -20.50 -9.33
CA GLU A 267 -1.75 -19.33 -9.83
C GLU A 267 -1.44 -19.43 -11.34
N TYR A 268 -1.41 -20.63 -11.90
CA TYR A 268 -1.17 -20.84 -13.34
C TYR A 268 -2.40 -20.49 -14.19
N ASP A 269 -3.61 -20.88 -13.76
CA ASP A 269 -4.85 -20.53 -14.48
C ASP A 269 -6.03 -20.27 -13.53
N GLU A 270 -6.70 -19.12 -13.69
CA GLU A 270 -7.80 -18.66 -12.84
C GLU A 270 -9.03 -19.61 -12.83
N ARG A 271 -9.24 -20.38 -13.92
CA ARG A 271 -10.37 -21.29 -14.08
C ARG A 271 -10.29 -22.45 -13.09
N VAL A 272 -9.08 -22.82 -12.65
CA VAL A 272 -8.83 -23.86 -11.63
C VAL A 272 -9.58 -23.53 -10.34
N ALA A 273 -9.45 -22.29 -9.83
CA ALA A 273 -10.10 -21.89 -8.58
C ALA A 273 -11.63 -21.89 -8.69
N LEU A 274 -12.17 -21.46 -9.83
CA LEU A 274 -13.61 -21.42 -10.10
C LEU A 274 -14.21 -22.83 -10.18
N LEU A 275 -13.55 -23.75 -10.90
CA LEU A 275 -13.97 -25.15 -11.02
C LEU A 275 -13.87 -25.92 -9.68
N ILE A 276 -12.84 -25.66 -8.87
CA ILE A 276 -12.74 -26.22 -7.51
C ILE A 276 -13.92 -25.78 -6.64
N HIS A 277 -14.28 -24.49 -6.66
CA HIS A 277 -15.43 -24.00 -5.90
C HIS A 277 -16.76 -24.57 -6.41
N TRP A 278 -16.91 -24.70 -7.74
CA TRP A 278 -18.06 -25.36 -8.35
C TRP A 278 -18.23 -26.80 -7.88
N LEU A 279 -17.19 -27.63 -8.03
CA LEU A 279 -17.26 -29.04 -7.65
C LEU A 279 -17.41 -29.22 -6.13
N THR A 280 -16.81 -28.34 -5.33
CA THR A 280 -16.99 -28.30 -3.87
C THR A 280 -18.45 -28.10 -3.48
N ASN A 281 -19.15 -27.18 -4.15
CA ASN A 281 -20.58 -26.95 -3.94
C ASN A 281 -21.42 -28.18 -4.34
N LYS A 282 -21.12 -28.84 -5.47
CA LYS A 282 -21.86 -30.05 -5.88
C LYS A 282 -21.63 -31.25 -4.95
N PHE A 283 -20.44 -31.38 -4.36
CA PHE A 283 -20.17 -32.36 -3.30
C PHE A 283 -20.93 -32.04 -1.99
N LEU A 284 -21.06 -30.75 -1.62
CA LEU A 284 -21.86 -30.31 -0.48
C LEU A 284 -23.37 -30.58 -0.67
N GLU A 285 -23.90 -30.25 -1.85
CA GLU A 285 -25.31 -30.49 -2.21
C GLU A 285 -25.67 -31.98 -2.23
N SER A 286 -24.70 -32.81 -2.63
CA SER A 286 -24.82 -34.27 -2.60
C SER A 286 -24.53 -34.88 -1.23
N LYS A 287 -24.21 -34.07 -0.22
CA LYS A 287 -23.87 -34.46 1.17
C LYS A 287 -22.67 -35.41 1.29
N ILE A 288 -21.76 -35.41 0.32
CA ILE A 288 -20.56 -36.27 0.32
C ILE A 288 -19.28 -35.56 0.78
N LEU A 289 -19.36 -34.29 1.22
CA LEU A 289 -18.21 -33.50 1.68
C LEU A 289 -18.23 -33.27 3.20
N LYS A 290 -17.63 -34.17 3.99
CA LYS A 290 -17.45 -33.98 5.43
C LYS A 290 -16.30 -34.83 5.98
N SER A 291 -15.13 -34.23 6.15
CA SER A 291 -13.89 -34.93 6.56
C SER A 291 -13.94 -35.55 7.96
N SER A 292 -14.78 -35.05 8.87
CA SER A 292 -14.99 -35.62 10.21
C SER A 292 -15.77 -36.94 10.21
N ASP A 293 -16.49 -37.24 9.11
CA ASP A 293 -17.46 -38.33 9.04
C ASP A 293 -17.00 -39.43 8.06
N ASN A 294 -15.69 -39.54 7.82
CA ASN A 294 -15.06 -40.45 6.84
C ASN A 294 -15.50 -40.26 5.36
N LEU A 295 -16.15 -39.14 5.03
CA LEU A 295 -16.52 -38.76 3.66
C LEU A 295 -15.40 -37.97 2.95
N PHE A 296 -15.65 -37.50 1.73
CA PHE A 296 -14.65 -36.73 0.98
C PHE A 296 -14.29 -35.41 1.70
N SER A 297 -13.06 -34.97 1.48
CA SER A 297 -12.53 -33.69 1.92
C SER A 297 -12.22 -32.79 0.72
N ARG A 298 -12.09 -31.48 0.96
CA ARG A 298 -11.76 -30.49 -0.09
C ARG A 298 -10.50 -30.85 -0.89
N TYR A 299 -9.51 -31.47 -0.25
CA TYR A 299 -8.32 -32.00 -0.93
C TYR A 299 -8.69 -32.92 -2.11
N HIS A 300 -9.61 -33.86 -1.93
CA HIS A 300 -10.03 -34.77 -2.99
C HIS A 300 -10.70 -34.01 -4.16
N VAL A 301 -11.47 -32.96 -3.85
CA VAL A 301 -12.10 -32.08 -4.86
C VAL A 301 -11.05 -31.32 -5.66
N ASN A 302 -10.03 -30.76 -4.99
CA ASN A 302 -8.91 -30.09 -5.65
C ASN A 302 -8.18 -31.04 -6.62
N MET A 303 -7.90 -32.27 -6.18
CA MET A 303 -7.19 -33.26 -7.01
C MET A 303 -8.01 -33.73 -8.21
N LEU A 304 -9.33 -33.85 -8.10
CA LEU A 304 -10.19 -34.15 -9.25
C LEU A 304 -10.11 -33.03 -10.30
N VAL A 305 -10.28 -31.76 -9.91
CA VAL A 305 -10.22 -30.64 -10.88
C VAL A 305 -8.84 -30.52 -11.53
N ILE A 306 -7.76 -30.59 -10.75
CA ILE A 306 -6.39 -30.50 -11.29
C ILE A 306 -6.06 -31.69 -12.19
N HIS A 307 -6.52 -32.90 -11.86
CA HIS A 307 -6.37 -34.06 -12.73
C HIS A 307 -7.08 -33.85 -14.07
N PHE A 308 -8.36 -33.47 -14.06
CA PHE A 308 -9.15 -33.26 -15.29
C PHE A 308 -8.50 -32.23 -16.22
N LEU A 309 -8.06 -31.09 -15.67
CA LEU A 309 -7.46 -29.99 -16.45
C LEU A 309 -6.08 -30.32 -17.06
N GLN A 310 -5.41 -31.37 -16.55
CA GLN A 310 -4.18 -31.94 -17.12
C GLN A 310 -4.46 -33.14 -18.06
N ALA A 311 -5.57 -33.84 -17.89
CA ALA A 311 -5.92 -35.05 -18.65
C ALA A 311 -6.65 -34.78 -19.98
N MET A 312 -7.32 -33.63 -20.09
CA MET A 312 -8.12 -33.28 -21.28
C MET A 312 -7.25 -33.10 -22.55
N PRO A 313 -7.79 -33.36 -23.77
CA PRO A 313 -6.99 -33.40 -25.01
C PRO A 313 -6.23 -32.11 -25.34
N TYR A 314 -6.78 -30.96 -24.96
CA TYR A 314 -6.14 -29.65 -25.08
C TYR A 314 -6.05 -29.04 -23.67
N PRO A 315 -5.02 -29.40 -22.88
CA PRO A 315 -4.99 -29.16 -21.45
C PRO A 315 -4.96 -27.68 -21.07
N VAL A 316 -5.72 -27.33 -20.03
CA VAL A 316 -5.65 -26.02 -19.36
C VAL A 316 -4.40 -25.94 -18.48
N LEU A 317 -4.04 -27.07 -17.84
CA LEU A 317 -2.83 -27.20 -17.03
C LEU A 317 -1.89 -28.21 -17.70
N PRO A 318 -0.61 -27.89 -17.95
CA PRO A 318 0.37 -28.92 -18.28
C PRO A 318 0.66 -29.81 -17.05
N ASP A 319 1.45 -30.88 -17.19
CA ASP A 319 1.99 -31.62 -16.03
C ASP A 319 2.93 -30.70 -15.22
N ILE A 320 2.34 -29.97 -14.28
CA ILE A 320 2.99 -28.93 -13.49
C ILE A 320 4.11 -29.52 -12.61
N ILE A 321 4.02 -30.80 -12.22
CA ILE A 321 5.05 -31.51 -11.45
C ILE A 321 6.24 -31.88 -12.35
N SER A 322 6.02 -32.25 -13.62
CA SER A 322 7.11 -32.42 -14.60
C SER A 322 7.86 -31.12 -14.87
N LEU A 323 7.15 -30.01 -15.05
CA LEU A 323 7.73 -28.77 -15.55
C LEU A 323 8.38 -27.89 -14.48
N SER A 324 8.13 -28.13 -13.19
CA SER A 324 8.74 -27.39 -12.09
C SER A 324 9.61 -28.29 -11.22
N PRO A 325 10.96 -28.21 -11.33
CA PRO A 325 11.88 -28.91 -10.43
C PRO A 325 11.63 -28.60 -8.94
N TRP A 326 11.04 -27.44 -8.64
CA TRP A 326 10.67 -27.04 -7.29
C TRP A 326 9.54 -27.88 -6.68
N LEU A 327 8.67 -28.45 -7.51
CA LEU A 327 7.60 -29.36 -7.12
C LEU A 327 8.03 -30.83 -7.11
N SER A 328 9.29 -31.15 -7.43
CA SER A 328 9.80 -32.51 -7.28
C SER A 328 9.70 -32.99 -5.83
N LYS A 329 9.22 -34.22 -5.63
CA LYS A 329 9.22 -34.92 -4.32
C LYS A 329 10.60 -34.96 -3.66
N ASN A 330 11.66 -34.93 -4.47
CA ASN A 330 13.05 -34.97 -4.03
C ASN A 330 13.62 -33.59 -3.64
N ASN A 331 12.91 -32.48 -3.95
CA ASN A 331 13.33 -31.13 -3.53
C ASN A 331 13.17 -30.95 -2.01
N ASP A 332 14.03 -30.14 -1.40
CA ASP A 332 13.96 -29.83 0.03
C ASP A 332 12.61 -29.22 0.40
N TRP A 333 11.89 -29.86 1.33
CA TRP A 333 10.61 -29.38 1.84
C TRP A 333 10.71 -28.00 2.51
N ASN A 334 11.89 -27.57 2.99
CA ASN A 334 12.06 -26.19 3.46
C ASN A 334 11.84 -25.18 2.33
N ASN A 335 12.09 -25.53 1.07
CA ASN A 335 11.76 -24.68 -0.06
C ASN A 335 10.24 -24.55 -0.19
N ALA A 336 9.50 -25.65 -0.09
CA ALA A 336 8.04 -25.59 -0.09
C ALA A 336 7.49 -24.76 1.10
N VAL A 337 8.10 -24.87 2.28
CA VAL A 337 7.78 -24.00 3.42
C VAL A 337 8.09 -22.54 3.13
N LYS A 338 9.29 -22.20 2.61
CA LYS A 338 9.61 -20.81 2.23
C LYS A 338 8.56 -20.27 1.27
N VAL A 339 8.16 -21.02 0.25
CA VAL A 339 7.18 -20.55 -0.74
C VAL A 339 5.79 -20.36 -0.08
N LEU A 340 5.30 -21.32 0.72
CA LEU A 340 4.00 -21.20 1.38
C LEU A 340 3.94 -20.18 2.53
N THR A 341 5.02 -20.00 3.29
CA THR A 341 5.05 -19.01 4.39
C THR A 341 5.37 -17.60 3.90
N ARG A 342 6.13 -17.45 2.81
CA ARG A 342 6.52 -16.14 2.25
C ARG A 342 5.70 -15.68 1.04
N GLN A 343 4.81 -16.55 0.56
CA GLN A 343 4.03 -16.42 -0.67
C GLN A 343 4.77 -16.14 -1.98
N GLY A 344 5.94 -16.73 -2.17
CA GLY A 344 6.47 -16.82 -3.54
C GLY A 344 5.48 -17.53 -4.47
N SER A 345 5.48 -17.14 -5.74
CA SER A 345 4.89 -17.94 -6.82
C SER A 345 5.98 -18.76 -7.49
N LEU A 346 5.65 -19.98 -7.94
CA LEU A 346 6.56 -20.78 -8.73
C LEU A 346 6.35 -20.50 -10.21
N TYR A 347 7.41 -20.10 -10.91
CA TYR A 347 7.40 -20.08 -12.37
C TYR A 347 7.26 -21.51 -12.90
N VAL A 348 6.29 -21.71 -13.79
CA VAL A 348 6.11 -22.93 -14.58
C VAL A 348 6.16 -22.50 -16.05
N PRO A 349 7.07 -23.06 -16.87
CA PRO A 349 7.11 -22.78 -18.30
C PRO A 349 5.77 -23.11 -18.98
N SER A 350 5.30 -22.21 -19.85
CA SER A 350 4.25 -22.56 -20.81
C SER A 350 4.87 -23.39 -21.93
N ASN A 351 4.38 -24.61 -22.11
CA ASN A 351 4.85 -25.54 -23.15
C ASN A 351 3.96 -25.55 -24.41
N SER A 352 2.95 -24.67 -24.50
CA SER A 352 1.99 -24.67 -25.60
C SER A 352 2.10 -23.42 -26.46
N ASP A 353 2.24 -23.62 -27.77
CA ASP A 353 2.23 -22.55 -28.79
C ASP A 353 0.85 -21.88 -28.95
N ALA A 354 -0.20 -22.51 -28.42
CA ALA A 354 -1.54 -21.94 -28.31
C ALA A 354 -2.17 -22.28 -26.93
N PRO A 355 -2.83 -21.32 -26.25
CA PRO A 355 -3.47 -21.57 -24.95
C PRO A 355 -4.87 -22.20 -25.09
N ASN A 356 -5.30 -22.97 -24.08
CA ASN A 356 -6.70 -23.39 -23.98
C ASN A 356 -7.60 -22.17 -23.72
N GLU A 357 -8.57 -21.92 -24.59
CA GLU A 357 -9.45 -20.74 -24.52
C GLU A 357 -10.85 -21.00 -23.93
N ASN A 358 -11.19 -22.26 -23.60
CA ASN A 358 -12.53 -22.67 -23.17
C ASN A 358 -13.04 -21.89 -21.95
N SER A 359 -14.32 -21.55 -21.96
CA SER A 359 -15.02 -20.93 -20.84
C SER A 359 -15.09 -21.88 -19.63
N VAL A 360 -15.34 -21.33 -18.44
CA VAL A 360 -15.60 -22.14 -17.24
C VAL A 360 -16.87 -22.99 -17.41
N GLY A 361 -17.85 -22.52 -18.18
CA GLY A 361 -19.06 -23.27 -18.52
C GLY A 361 -18.77 -24.48 -19.38
N GLU A 362 -17.99 -24.31 -20.45
CA GLU A 362 -17.51 -25.41 -21.30
C GLU A 362 -16.73 -26.47 -20.50
N LEU A 363 -15.80 -26.02 -19.66
CA LEU A 363 -14.99 -26.90 -18.81
C LEU A 363 -15.83 -27.65 -17.76
N VAL A 364 -16.92 -27.07 -17.24
CA VAL A 364 -17.88 -27.78 -16.38
C VAL A 364 -18.55 -28.92 -17.14
N ILE A 365 -19.04 -28.68 -18.37
CA ILE A 365 -19.70 -29.70 -19.18
C ILE A 365 -18.73 -30.82 -19.57
N GLN A 366 -17.51 -30.46 -20.00
CA GLN A 366 -16.46 -31.43 -20.33
C GLN A 366 -15.99 -32.25 -19.11
N MET A 367 -15.93 -31.65 -17.91
CA MET A 367 -15.58 -32.37 -16.68
C MET A 367 -16.68 -33.35 -16.24
N ILE A 368 -17.95 -32.98 -16.40
CA ILE A 368 -19.10 -33.87 -16.16
C ILE A 368 -19.04 -35.06 -17.12
N ASP A 369 -18.77 -34.79 -18.40
CA ASP A 369 -18.67 -35.84 -19.42
C ASP A 369 -17.50 -36.79 -19.14
N TYR A 370 -16.29 -36.24 -18.91
CA TYR A 370 -15.08 -36.97 -18.57
C TYR A 370 -15.28 -37.95 -17.40
N TYR A 371 -15.73 -37.44 -16.24
CA TYR A 371 -15.90 -38.29 -15.06
C TYR A 371 -17.10 -39.23 -15.11
N SER A 372 -18.07 -39.02 -16.01
CA SER A 372 -19.15 -39.98 -16.27
C SER A 372 -18.68 -41.24 -17.00
N GLN A 373 -17.53 -41.18 -17.68
CA GLN A 373 -17.00 -42.29 -18.49
C GLN A 373 -15.99 -43.16 -17.72
N ILE A 374 -15.51 -42.70 -16.57
CA ILE A 374 -14.53 -43.42 -15.74
C ILE A 374 -15.24 -44.40 -14.79
N ASP A 375 -15.03 -45.71 -14.98
CA ASP A 375 -15.45 -46.72 -13.98
C ASP A 375 -14.52 -46.68 -12.76
N PHE A 376 -14.84 -45.80 -11.80
CA PHE A 376 -14.11 -45.61 -10.55
C PHE A 376 -13.94 -46.89 -9.70
N ARG A 377 -14.59 -48.00 -10.04
CA ARG A 377 -14.35 -49.32 -9.42
C ARG A 377 -13.09 -49.98 -9.98
N LYS A 378 -12.84 -49.88 -11.29
CA LYS A 378 -11.72 -50.51 -12.01
C LYS A 378 -10.54 -49.57 -12.25
N MET A 379 -10.81 -48.29 -12.38
CA MET A 379 -9.81 -47.26 -12.71
C MET A 379 -9.39 -46.47 -11.48
N GLY A 380 -8.13 -46.03 -11.47
CA GLY A 380 -7.57 -45.00 -10.60
C GLY A 380 -7.08 -43.81 -11.41
N ILE A 381 -6.84 -42.69 -10.73
CA ILE A 381 -6.29 -41.47 -11.32
C ILE A 381 -5.09 -40.96 -10.50
N ASP A 382 -4.24 -40.14 -11.11
CA ASP A 382 -3.16 -39.46 -10.40
C ASP A 382 -3.15 -37.93 -10.54
N THR A 383 -2.26 -37.28 -9.79
CA THR A 383 -2.05 -35.83 -9.81
C THR A 383 -1.37 -35.27 -11.07
N ARG A 384 -1.12 -36.09 -12.09
CA ARG A 384 -0.43 -35.71 -13.34
C ARG A 384 -1.31 -35.91 -14.59
N GLY A 385 -2.61 -36.10 -14.41
CA GLY A 385 -3.56 -36.29 -15.51
C GLY A 385 -3.62 -37.72 -16.08
N ARG A 386 -3.01 -38.72 -15.42
CA ARG A 386 -3.02 -40.11 -15.93
C ARG A 386 -4.13 -40.95 -15.28
N VAL A 387 -4.78 -41.76 -16.10
CA VAL A 387 -5.79 -42.77 -15.69
C VAL A 387 -5.17 -44.15 -15.86
N PHE A 388 -5.37 -45.05 -14.90
CA PHE A 388 -4.73 -46.38 -14.87
C PHE A 388 -5.63 -47.46 -14.26
N ASN A 389 -5.39 -48.73 -14.60
CA ASN A 389 -6.08 -49.86 -13.97
C ASN A 389 -5.63 -50.04 -12.52
N LYS A 390 -6.57 -50.26 -11.59
CA LYS A 390 -6.23 -50.46 -10.17
C LYS A 390 -5.34 -51.68 -9.96
N THR A 391 -4.33 -51.53 -9.11
CA THR A 391 -3.34 -52.58 -8.81
C THR A 391 -3.80 -53.59 -7.75
N ILE A 392 -4.93 -53.34 -7.08
CA ILE A 392 -5.49 -54.18 -6.03
C ILE A 392 -7.00 -54.27 -6.26
N ASN A 393 -7.58 -55.47 -6.12
CA ASN A 393 -9.00 -55.77 -6.35
C ASN A 393 -9.94 -55.23 -5.25
N CYS A 394 -9.64 -54.04 -4.70
CA CYS A 394 -10.38 -53.36 -3.65
C CYS A 394 -11.48 -52.48 -4.27
N ASN A 395 -12.63 -53.09 -4.58
CA ASN A 395 -13.78 -52.40 -5.18
C ASN A 395 -14.44 -51.36 -4.24
N ALA A 396 -14.09 -51.36 -2.95
CA ALA A 396 -14.70 -50.51 -1.93
C ALA A 396 -14.20 -49.05 -1.92
N THR A 397 -13.03 -48.76 -2.50
CA THR A 397 -12.45 -47.39 -2.48
C THR A 397 -11.94 -46.95 -3.84
N PHE A 398 -12.02 -45.64 -4.09
CA PHE A 398 -11.44 -44.95 -5.23
C PHE A 398 -9.92 -44.86 -5.08
N GLN A 399 -9.18 -45.13 -6.15
CA GLN A 399 -7.72 -45.04 -6.16
C GLN A 399 -7.28 -43.68 -6.70
N LEU A 400 -6.82 -42.81 -5.81
CA LEU A 400 -6.25 -41.50 -6.11
C LEU A 400 -4.79 -41.50 -5.67
N VAL A 401 -3.86 -41.42 -6.62
CA VAL A 401 -2.42 -41.37 -6.36
C VAL A 401 -1.94 -39.92 -6.41
N ASP A 402 -1.20 -39.50 -5.40
CA ASP A 402 -0.57 -38.18 -5.31
C ASP A 402 0.92 -38.40 -5.09
N ASP A 403 1.74 -37.82 -5.97
CA ASP A 403 3.19 -38.02 -6.00
C ASP A 403 3.86 -37.78 -4.64
N TYR A 404 3.31 -36.90 -3.79
CA TYR A 404 3.89 -36.56 -2.50
C TYR A 404 3.67 -37.61 -1.41
N PHE A 405 2.66 -38.47 -1.54
CA PHE A 405 2.29 -39.43 -0.50
C PHE A 405 2.73 -40.86 -0.85
N ASP A 406 3.43 -41.51 0.08
CA ASP A 406 3.88 -42.90 -0.09
C ASP A 406 2.78 -43.95 0.20
N VAL A 407 1.62 -43.81 -0.43
CA VAL A 407 0.45 -44.71 -0.26
C VAL A 407 -0.15 -45.08 -1.62
N SER A 408 -0.72 -46.28 -1.73
CA SER A 408 -1.39 -46.74 -2.95
C SER A 408 -2.66 -45.96 -3.31
N SER A 409 -3.30 -45.29 -2.32
CA SER A 409 -4.34 -44.28 -2.52
C SER A 409 -4.36 -43.28 -1.36
N THR A 410 -4.47 -41.99 -1.67
CA THR A 410 -4.75 -40.95 -0.67
C THR A 410 -6.22 -40.95 -0.27
N CYS A 411 -7.13 -41.38 -1.16
CA CYS A 411 -8.53 -41.60 -0.85
C CYS A 411 -8.72 -42.90 -0.05
N ARG A 412 -9.48 -42.82 1.05
CA ARG A 412 -9.85 -43.96 1.91
C ARG A 412 -11.34 -43.98 2.28
N VAL A 413 -12.13 -43.16 1.59
CA VAL A 413 -13.58 -43.05 1.76
C VAL A 413 -14.21 -44.36 1.28
N GLN A 414 -14.93 -45.07 2.15
CA GLN A 414 -15.68 -46.27 1.75
C GLN A 414 -16.79 -45.88 0.76
N GLU A 415 -17.09 -46.75 -0.20
CA GLU A 415 -18.08 -46.52 -1.27
C GLU A 415 -17.80 -45.28 -2.16
N SER A 416 -16.57 -44.76 -2.12
CA SER A 416 -16.16 -43.62 -2.96
C SER A 416 -16.42 -43.80 -4.46
N PRO A 417 -16.24 -44.99 -5.08
CA PRO A 417 -16.63 -45.20 -6.46
C PRO A 417 -18.13 -44.93 -6.70
N GLN A 418 -19.00 -45.50 -5.85
CA GLN A 418 -20.45 -45.34 -5.94
C GLN A 418 -20.88 -43.89 -5.77
N PHE A 419 -20.27 -43.15 -4.84
CA PHE A 419 -20.57 -41.72 -4.64
C PHE A 419 -20.18 -40.87 -5.86
N LEU A 420 -19.00 -41.10 -6.45
CA LEU A 420 -18.55 -40.34 -7.62
C LEU A 420 -19.37 -40.69 -8.87
N THR A 421 -19.61 -41.98 -9.15
CA THR A 421 -20.45 -42.43 -10.26
C THR A 421 -21.85 -41.80 -10.17
N ARG A 422 -22.55 -41.95 -9.03
CA ARG A 422 -23.89 -41.36 -8.84
C ARG A 422 -23.90 -39.83 -9.00
N LEU A 423 -22.85 -39.14 -8.57
CA LEU A 423 -22.74 -37.69 -8.72
C LEU A 423 -22.64 -37.30 -10.20
N PHE A 424 -21.68 -37.86 -10.94
CA PHE A 424 -21.43 -37.47 -12.33
C PHE A 424 -22.50 -37.99 -13.29
N GLU A 425 -23.13 -39.15 -13.04
CA GLU A 425 -24.32 -39.59 -13.75
C GLU A 425 -25.49 -38.62 -13.57
N LYS A 426 -25.77 -38.19 -12.33
CA LYS A 426 -26.85 -37.22 -12.03
C LYS A 426 -26.59 -35.86 -12.67
N LEU A 427 -25.33 -35.41 -12.70
CA LEU A 427 -24.96 -34.17 -13.38
C LEU A 427 -25.09 -34.31 -14.91
N LYS A 428 -24.64 -35.42 -15.51
CA LYS A 428 -24.79 -35.68 -16.95
C LYS A 428 -26.25 -35.83 -17.38
N LEU A 429 -27.10 -36.39 -16.51
CA LEU A 429 -28.56 -36.39 -16.73
C LEU A 429 -29.13 -34.97 -16.73
N ALA A 430 -28.74 -34.11 -15.77
CA ALA A 430 -29.18 -32.71 -15.75
C ALA A 430 -28.71 -31.93 -17.00
N VAL A 431 -27.55 -32.26 -17.57
CA VAL A 431 -27.09 -31.73 -18.87
C VAL A 431 -27.98 -32.22 -20.02
N LYS A 432 -28.33 -33.51 -20.06
CA LYS A 432 -29.26 -34.09 -21.07
C LYS A 432 -30.69 -33.52 -21.00
N GLU A 433 -31.10 -33.04 -19.84
CA GLU A 433 -32.41 -32.38 -19.60
C GLU A 433 -32.39 -30.87 -19.89
N ASP A 434 -31.30 -30.32 -20.46
CA ASP A 434 -31.03 -28.87 -20.60
C ASP A 434 -31.20 -28.08 -19.28
N ASN A 435 -31.06 -28.76 -18.14
CA ASN A 435 -31.32 -28.20 -16.81
C ASN A 435 -30.06 -27.54 -16.22
N TYR A 436 -29.52 -26.56 -16.95
CA TYR A 436 -28.32 -25.82 -16.57
C TYR A 436 -28.49 -25.08 -15.23
N GLN A 437 -29.72 -24.76 -14.83
CA GLN A 437 -30.02 -24.21 -13.52
C GLN A 437 -29.65 -25.15 -12.35
N LYS A 438 -29.75 -26.49 -12.49
CA LYS A 438 -29.24 -27.45 -11.48
C LYS A 438 -27.70 -27.39 -11.37
N LEU A 439 -27.00 -27.10 -12.48
CA LEU A 439 -25.54 -26.97 -12.51
C LEU A 439 -25.08 -25.66 -11.86
N SER A 440 -25.82 -24.56 -12.05
CA SER A 440 -25.55 -23.25 -11.42
C SER A 440 -26.22 -23.05 -10.06
N HIS A 441 -27.04 -24.00 -9.58
CA HIS A 441 -27.71 -23.88 -8.30
C HIS A 441 -26.66 -23.71 -7.19
N TYR A 442 -26.78 -22.63 -6.42
CA TYR A 442 -26.00 -22.34 -5.23
C TYR A 442 -26.98 -22.39 -4.07
N SER A 443 -26.90 -23.43 -3.24
CA SER A 443 -27.87 -23.70 -2.17
C SER A 443 -28.13 -22.47 -1.27
N CYS A 444 -29.30 -21.85 -1.48
CA CYS A 444 -29.60 -20.48 -1.07
C CYS A 444 -29.84 -20.29 0.44
N MET A 445 -29.85 -21.39 1.23
CA MET A 445 -30.02 -21.39 2.70
C MET A 445 -29.13 -20.38 3.45
N LEU A 446 -27.95 -20.06 2.90
CA LEU A 446 -26.97 -19.16 3.55
C LEU A 446 -26.99 -17.73 2.99
N ILE A 447 -27.57 -17.53 1.81
CA ILE A 447 -27.96 -16.21 1.32
C ILE A 447 -29.22 -15.76 2.07
N LEU A 448 -30.21 -16.63 2.26
CA LEU A 448 -31.40 -16.33 3.08
C LEU A 448 -31.01 -15.88 4.50
N ARG A 449 -30.14 -16.63 5.21
CA ARG A 449 -29.64 -16.21 6.54
C ARG A 449 -28.80 -14.91 6.55
N ARG A 450 -28.18 -14.49 5.42
CA ARG A 450 -27.41 -13.23 5.32
C ARG A 450 -28.26 -12.05 4.83
N LEU A 451 -29.22 -12.26 3.93
CA LEU A 451 -30.17 -11.25 3.48
C LEU A 451 -31.16 -10.90 4.58
N PHE A 452 -31.75 -11.90 5.27
CA PHE A 452 -32.55 -11.65 6.47
C PHE A 452 -31.74 -11.11 7.66
N SER A 453 -30.40 -11.15 7.60
CA SER A 453 -29.51 -10.47 8.57
C SER A 453 -29.09 -9.07 8.13
N ARG A 454 -29.38 -8.62 6.90
CA ARG A 454 -29.01 -7.28 6.40
C ARG A 454 -30.10 -6.23 6.58
N MET A 455 -31.35 -6.63 6.76
CA MET A 455 -32.45 -5.71 7.10
C MET A 455 -32.56 -5.58 8.62
N SER A 456 -31.57 -4.91 9.22
CA SER A 456 -31.68 -4.40 10.59
C SER A 456 -32.61 -3.18 10.56
N LEU A 457 -33.72 -3.25 11.30
CA LEU A 457 -34.78 -2.23 11.34
C LEU A 457 -34.28 -0.87 11.86
N LEU A 458 -33.12 -0.86 12.52
CA LEU A 458 -32.54 0.30 13.20
C LEU A 458 -31.38 0.95 12.44
N GLN A 459 -31.11 0.53 11.20
CA GLN A 459 -30.13 1.18 10.31
C GLN A 459 -30.80 2.29 9.48
N PRO A 460 -30.02 3.26 8.97
CA PRO A 460 -30.52 4.19 7.96
C PRO A 460 -31.06 3.45 6.71
N PRO A 461 -32.04 4.03 5.98
CA PRO A 461 -32.58 3.44 4.76
C PRO A 461 -31.50 3.16 3.71
N GLU A 462 -31.57 2.01 3.01
CA GLU A 462 -30.61 1.72 1.92
C GLU A 462 -30.75 2.70 0.74
N ALA A 463 -31.87 3.44 0.66
CA ALA A 463 -32.06 4.52 -0.31
C ALA A 463 -31.07 5.69 -0.17
N VAL A 464 -30.40 5.88 0.98
CA VAL A 464 -29.34 6.90 1.11
C VAL A 464 -28.00 6.46 0.53
N ARG A 465 -27.88 5.21 0.03
CA ARG A 465 -26.65 4.67 -0.54
C ARG A 465 -26.23 5.43 -1.80
N GLY A 466 -24.99 5.88 -1.84
CA GLY A 466 -24.44 6.65 -2.96
C GLY A 466 -24.83 8.14 -2.96
N MET A 467 -25.52 8.62 -1.93
CA MET A 467 -25.89 10.03 -1.78
C MET A 467 -24.65 10.94 -1.77
N THR A 468 -24.65 11.99 -2.59
CA THR A 468 -23.53 12.95 -2.76
C THR A 468 -23.82 14.36 -2.25
N LYS A 469 -25.09 14.67 -1.96
CA LYS A 469 -25.58 15.90 -1.31
C LYS A 469 -26.49 15.51 -0.15
N LEU A 470 -26.37 16.13 1.02
CA LEU A 470 -27.14 15.70 2.18
C LEU A 470 -28.64 16.05 2.06
N ASP A 471 -29.47 15.03 1.85
CA ASP A 471 -30.90 15.09 2.15
C ASP A 471 -31.15 14.44 3.52
N LYS A 472 -31.62 15.21 4.50
CA LYS A 472 -31.93 14.73 5.85
C LYS A 472 -33.23 13.93 5.93
N GLU A 473 -34.21 14.22 5.07
CA GLU A 473 -35.51 13.54 5.09
C GLU A 473 -35.44 12.16 4.44
N ALA A 474 -34.52 11.94 3.49
CA ALA A 474 -34.21 10.61 2.97
C ALA A 474 -33.70 9.60 4.04
N PHE A 475 -33.32 10.07 5.24
CA PHE A 475 -33.01 9.20 6.39
C PHE A 475 -34.23 8.80 7.22
N ARG A 476 -35.43 9.35 6.95
CA ARG A 476 -36.64 9.06 7.73
C ARG A 476 -37.08 7.61 7.54
N VAL A 477 -37.26 6.90 8.65
CA VAL A 477 -37.89 5.57 8.68
C VAL A 477 -38.71 5.40 9.96
N THR A 478 -39.98 5.05 9.80
CA THR A 478 -40.85 4.69 10.92
C THR A 478 -40.52 3.27 11.38
N VAL A 479 -40.27 3.09 12.68
CA VAL A 479 -39.98 1.79 13.29
C VAL A 479 -40.93 1.51 14.44
N ASP A 480 -41.40 0.27 14.50
CA ASP A 480 -42.23 -0.23 15.60
C ASP A 480 -41.33 -0.77 16.72
N LEU A 481 -41.45 -0.17 17.90
CA LEU A 481 -40.64 -0.48 19.07
C LEU A 481 -41.49 -1.22 20.10
N PRO A 482 -41.15 -2.47 20.48
CA PRO A 482 -41.80 -3.14 21.59
C PRO A 482 -41.44 -2.42 22.90
N VAL A 483 -42.46 -2.13 23.70
CA VAL A 483 -42.30 -1.44 24.99
C VAL A 483 -43.04 -2.16 26.10
N ILE A 484 -42.59 -1.91 27.33
CA ILE A 484 -43.33 -2.22 28.55
C ILE A 484 -43.64 -0.89 29.22
N GLU A 485 -44.90 -0.66 29.57
CA GLU A 485 -45.28 0.45 30.44
C GLU A 485 -45.03 0.07 31.91
N ILE A 486 -44.39 0.97 32.66
CA ILE A 486 -44.08 0.80 34.09
C ILE A 486 -44.29 2.12 34.83
N HIS A 487 -44.68 2.07 36.11
CA HIS A 487 -44.76 3.27 36.95
C HIS A 487 -43.36 3.86 37.21
N SER A 488 -43.29 5.19 37.34
CA SER A 488 -42.00 5.89 37.43
C SER A 488 -41.19 5.56 38.70
N SER A 489 -41.86 5.12 39.79
CA SER A 489 -41.19 4.66 41.02
C SER A 489 -40.35 3.40 40.79
N ASP A 490 -40.88 2.44 40.02
CA ASP A 490 -40.39 1.06 39.99
C ASP A 490 -39.31 0.88 38.94
N LEU A 491 -39.28 1.79 37.96
CA LEU A 491 -38.25 1.91 36.94
C LEU A 491 -36.83 1.83 37.53
N GLY A 492 -36.61 2.49 38.68
CA GLY A 492 -35.33 2.47 39.38
C GLY A 492 -34.96 1.12 40.00
N VAL A 493 -35.94 0.29 40.37
CA VAL A 493 -35.70 -1.07 40.91
C VAL A 493 -35.46 -2.03 39.75
N VAL A 494 -36.37 -2.03 38.77
CA VAL A 494 -36.34 -2.91 37.60
C VAL A 494 -35.05 -2.75 36.80
N THR A 495 -34.64 -1.52 36.50
CA THR A 495 -33.40 -1.29 35.73
C THR A 495 -32.14 -1.75 36.46
N ARG A 496 -32.09 -1.71 37.80
CA ARG A 496 -30.93 -2.17 38.59
C ARG A 496 -30.90 -3.68 38.82
N ARG A 497 -32.06 -4.32 39.04
CA ARG A 497 -32.13 -5.73 39.45
C ARG A 497 -32.33 -6.70 38.29
N VAL A 498 -33.15 -6.33 37.29
CA VAL A 498 -33.57 -7.25 36.22
C VAL A 498 -32.52 -7.35 35.08
N ARG A 499 -31.56 -6.41 35.00
CA ARG A 499 -30.45 -6.39 34.03
C ARG A 499 -30.89 -6.52 32.56
N LEU A 500 -31.77 -5.60 32.16
CA LEU A 500 -32.38 -5.57 30.82
C LEU A 500 -31.51 -4.90 29.75
N GLU A 501 -30.29 -4.45 30.06
CA GLU A 501 -29.44 -3.64 29.17
C GLU A 501 -29.10 -4.36 27.86
N THR A 502 -29.09 -5.68 27.88
CA THR A 502 -28.87 -6.53 26.70
C THR A 502 -30.06 -6.52 25.74
N PHE A 503 -31.29 -6.28 26.22
CA PHE A 503 -32.53 -6.30 25.43
C PHE A 503 -33.04 -4.89 25.04
N LEU A 504 -32.70 -3.87 25.83
CA LEU A 504 -33.07 -2.48 25.57
C LEU A 504 -32.44 -1.93 24.28
N ILE A 505 -33.01 -0.82 23.77
CA ILE A 505 -32.64 -0.20 22.49
C ILE A 505 -31.17 0.27 22.46
N GLY A 506 -30.67 0.81 23.57
CA GLY A 506 -29.27 1.19 23.79
C GLY A 506 -28.90 2.60 23.30
N HIS A 507 -27.71 3.08 23.71
CA HIS A 507 -27.25 4.47 23.52
C HIS A 507 -26.89 4.88 22.08
N LYS A 508 -27.19 4.07 21.06
CA LYS A 508 -26.73 4.26 19.67
C LYS A 508 -27.65 5.12 18.79
N LEU A 509 -28.90 5.36 19.20
CA LEU A 509 -29.94 6.02 18.39
C LEU A 509 -30.38 7.39 18.95
N ARG A 510 -29.46 8.16 19.53
CA ARG A 510 -29.77 9.39 20.28
C ARG A 510 -30.51 10.41 19.39
N PRO A 511 -31.64 11.00 19.83
CA PRO A 511 -32.07 11.14 21.23
C PRO A 511 -32.92 9.99 21.77
N LEU A 512 -33.17 8.91 21.03
CA LEU A 512 -33.91 7.74 21.53
C LEU A 512 -33.19 7.14 22.75
N LYS A 513 -33.94 7.01 23.85
CA LYS A 513 -33.47 6.53 25.15
C LYS A 513 -34.06 5.15 25.42
N ASN A 514 -33.44 4.42 26.35
CA ASN A 514 -34.00 3.18 26.91
C ASN A 514 -35.33 3.41 27.65
N THR A 515 -35.64 4.67 27.99
CA THR A 515 -36.83 5.08 28.71
C THR A 515 -37.45 6.31 28.04
N MET A 516 -38.76 6.29 27.85
CA MET A 516 -39.55 7.42 27.34
C MET A 516 -40.77 7.65 28.24
N ASP A 517 -41.34 8.84 28.22
CA ASP A 517 -42.56 9.15 28.96
C ASP A 517 -43.76 8.45 28.31
N SER A 518 -44.70 7.96 29.14
CA SER A 518 -45.96 7.39 28.64
C SER A 518 -46.98 8.49 28.36
N GLU A 519 -48.00 8.18 27.57
CA GLU A 519 -49.22 8.99 27.47
C GLU A 519 -50.01 8.97 28.79
N ASN A 520 -49.81 7.96 29.63
CA ASN A 520 -50.37 7.87 30.98
C ASN A 520 -49.49 8.61 32.00
N GLU A 521 -50.07 9.56 32.73
CA GLU A 521 -49.39 10.34 33.76
C GLU A 521 -48.79 9.44 34.86
N GLY A 522 -47.60 9.79 35.35
CA GLY A 522 -46.84 8.99 36.31
C GLY A 522 -46.13 7.75 35.74
N LYS A 523 -46.40 7.34 34.50
CA LYS A 523 -45.82 6.13 33.87
C LYS A 523 -44.78 6.43 32.78
N LYS A 524 -43.94 5.44 32.48
CA LYS A 524 -42.88 5.49 31.47
C LYS A 524 -42.81 4.19 30.68
N TYR A 525 -42.38 4.27 29.42
CA TYR A 525 -42.07 3.13 28.57
C TYR A 525 -40.61 2.70 28.74
N LEU A 526 -40.37 1.43 29.05
CA LEU A 526 -39.10 0.74 28.82
C LEU A 526 -39.01 0.33 27.35
N VAL A 527 -37.97 0.79 26.65
CA VAL A 527 -37.87 0.71 25.17
C VAL A 527 -36.93 -0.41 24.74
N PHE A 528 -37.50 -1.47 24.19
CA PHE A 528 -36.76 -2.67 23.78
C PHE A 528 -36.31 -2.62 22.32
N ASN A 529 -35.25 -3.36 22.03
CA ASN A 529 -34.74 -3.49 20.68
C ASN A 529 -35.61 -4.50 19.89
N PRO A 530 -36.30 -4.08 18.81
CA PRO A 530 -37.20 -4.96 18.04
C PRO A 530 -36.49 -6.13 17.36
N GLU A 531 -35.16 -6.13 17.25
CA GLU A 531 -34.42 -7.28 16.72
C GLU A 531 -34.11 -8.35 17.77
N LYS A 532 -34.11 -7.97 19.05
CA LYS A 532 -33.78 -8.86 20.18
C LYS A 532 -35.01 -9.39 20.89
N VAL A 533 -36.15 -8.71 20.75
CA VAL A 533 -37.43 -9.04 21.41
C VAL A 533 -38.51 -9.27 20.33
N LYS A 534 -38.29 -10.29 19.49
CA LYS A 534 -39.23 -10.73 18.45
C LYS A 534 -40.15 -11.86 18.91
N GLU A 535 -39.58 -12.82 19.64
CA GLU A 535 -40.25 -14.07 20.04
C GLU A 535 -41.06 -13.86 21.33
N ASN A 536 -42.25 -14.47 21.41
CA ASN A 536 -43.13 -14.35 22.56
C ASN A 536 -42.48 -14.92 23.84
N ASP A 537 -41.77 -16.04 23.73
CA ASP A 537 -40.99 -16.66 24.81
C ASP A 537 -40.00 -15.68 25.47
N ILE A 538 -39.41 -14.77 24.68
CA ILE A 538 -38.50 -13.73 25.20
C ILE A 538 -39.29 -12.64 25.91
N LYS A 539 -40.45 -12.24 25.38
CA LYS A 539 -41.37 -11.28 26.01
C LYS A 539 -41.90 -11.79 27.35
N GLU A 540 -42.31 -13.06 27.42
CA GLU A 540 -42.76 -13.74 28.64
C GLU A 540 -41.62 -13.88 29.66
N LYS A 541 -40.41 -14.24 29.22
CA LYS A 541 -39.23 -14.32 30.10
C LYS A 541 -38.85 -12.96 30.68
N ILE A 542 -38.92 -11.89 29.89
CA ILE A 542 -38.69 -10.53 30.39
C ILE A 542 -39.82 -10.11 31.34
N GLY A 543 -41.08 -10.36 30.99
CA GLY A 543 -42.24 -10.05 31.82
C GLY A 543 -42.19 -10.73 33.19
N THR A 544 -41.93 -12.04 33.23
CA THR A 544 -41.79 -12.81 34.48
C THR A 544 -40.59 -12.37 35.34
N LEU A 545 -39.50 -11.88 34.75
CA LEU A 545 -38.37 -11.32 35.50
C LEU A 545 -38.68 -9.94 36.07
N ILE A 546 -39.46 -9.11 35.36
CA ILE A 546 -39.93 -7.80 35.85
C ILE A 546 -40.96 -7.99 36.97
N GLN A 547 -41.92 -8.89 36.80
CA GLN A 547 -42.98 -9.19 37.78
C GLN A 547 -42.43 -9.65 39.13
N ARG A 548 -41.25 -10.28 39.17
CA ARG A 548 -40.60 -10.70 40.43
C ARG A 548 -40.05 -9.54 41.26
N GLU A 549 -39.93 -8.35 40.69
CA GLU A 549 -39.35 -7.16 41.34
C GLU A 549 -40.37 -6.01 41.49
N ILE A 550 -41.63 -6.20 41.07
CA ILE A 550 -42.74 -5.26 41.22
C ILE A 550 -43.89 -5.96 41.95
N ASP A 551 -44.29 -5.40 43.09
CA ASP A 551 -45.21 -6.03 44.05
C ASP A 551 -46.65 -5.46 43.93
N ASP A 552 -47.23 -5.56 42.73
CA ASP A 552 -48.52 -4.93 42.37
C ASP A 552 -49.58 -5.91 41.82
N GLY A 553 -49.25 -7.21 41.70
CA GLY A 553 -50.18 -8.27 41.27
C GLY A 553 -50.71 -8.19 39.81
N GLN A 554 -50.59 -7.05 39.14
CA GLN A 554 -50.98 -6.83 37.75
C GLN A 554 -49.94 -7.39 36.76
N PRO A 555 -50.35 -8.05 35.66
CA PRO A 555 -49.43 -8.60 34.67
C PRO A 555 -48.71 -7.51 33.88
N VAL A 556 -47.41 -7.72 33.63
CA VAL A 556 -46.58 -6.84 32.78
C VAL A 556 -47.12 -6.79 31.34
N ASN A 557 -47.79 -5.67 31.00
CA ASN A 557 -48.35 -5.45 29.67
C ASN A 557 -47.30 -5.00 28.65
N TRP A 558 -47.15 -5.79 27.59
CA TRP A 558 -46.38 -5.42 26.39
C TRP A 558 -47.27 -4.62 25.43
N THR A 559 -46.77 -3.48 24.97
CA THR A 559 -47.36 -2.74 23.85
C THR A 559 -46.31 -2.45 22.79
N THR A 560 -46.71 -1.79 21.70
CA THR A 560 -45.82 -1.38 20.61
C THR A 560 -46.07 0.09 20.32
N ILE A 561 -45.02 0.88 20.15
CA ILE A 561 -45.11 2.27 19.72
C ILE A 561 -44.35 2.48 18.42
N SER A 562 -44.97 3.16 17.46
CA SER A 562 -44.31 3.57 16.22
C SER A 562 -43.54 4.88 16.46
N LYS A 563 -42.28 4.95 16.03
CA LYS A 563 -41.47 6.18 16.07
C LYS A 563 -40.67 6.35 14.80
N ASP A 564 -40.63 7.59 14.31
CA ASP A 564 -39.73 7.97 13.22
C ASP A 564 -38.30 8.10 13.74
N LEU A 565 -37.40 7.28 13.17
CA LEU A 565 -35.97 7.57 13.17
C LEU A 565 -35.69 8.54 12.02
N THR A 566 -34.95 9.60 12.29
CA THR A 566 -34.57 10.65 11.36
C THR A 566 -33.05 10.78 11.31
N PHE A 567 -32.51 11.61 10.41
CA PHE A 567 -31.07 11.93 10.38
C PHE A 567 -30.48 12.23 11.77
N GLU A 568 -31.27 12.82 12.69
CA GLU A 568 -30.78 13.13 14.03
C GLU A 568 -30.45 11.91 14.91
N ASN A 569 -31.09 10.76 14.67
CA ASN A 569 -30.93 9.55 15.48
C ASN A 569 -29.56 8.86 15.34
N TRP A 570 -28.87 8.98 14.21
CA TRP A 570 -27.62 8.25 13.97
C TRP A 570 -26.37 9.10 14.17
N ASP A 571 -25.27 8.45 14.57
CA ASP A 571 -23.95 9.08 14.65
C ASP A 571 -23.32 9.25 13.26
N ALA A 572 -22.36 10.17 13.13
CA ALA A 572 -21.67 10.45 11.87
C ALA A 572 -21.08 9.17 11.24
N LYS A 573 -20.54 8.26 12.05
CA LYS A 573 -19.96 6.99 11.59
C LYS A 573 -21.00 6.06 10.94
N THR A 574 -22.20 5.98 11.52
CA THR A 574 -23.30 5.16 10.98
C THR A 574 -23.84 5.79 9.70
N ILE A 575 -23.93 7.13 9.66
CA ILE A 575 -24.32 7.88 8.46
C ILE A 575 -23.32 7.68 7.33
N PHE A 576 -22.00 7.85 7.56
CA PHE A 576 -20.95 7.56 6.56
C PHE A 576 -21.08 6.14 6.00
N LYS A 577 -21.30 5.15 6.88
CA LYS A 577 -21.46 3.76 6.47
C LYS A 577 -22.75 3.50 5.69
N ALA A 578 -23.77 4.35 5.80
CA ALA A 578 -24.99 4.25 5.00
C ALA A 578 -24.85 4.95 3.63
N ILE A 579 -24.27 6.14 3.58
CA ILE A 579 -24.14 6.91 2.33
C ILE A 579 -23.03 6.39 1.41
N LEU A 580 -21.94 5.84 1.94
CA LEU A 580 -20.83 5.37 1.11
C LEU A 580 -21.15 4.04 0.39
N PRO A 581 -20.60 3.79 -0.81
CA PRO A 581 -20.75 2.51 -1.50
C PRO A 581 -20.26 1.33 -0.66
N VAL A 582 -20.87 0.16 -0.87
CA VAL A 582 -20.58 -1.04 -0.07
C VAL A 582 -19.11 -1.45 -0.21
N GLY A 583 -18.37 -1.40 0.91
CA GLY A 583 -16.95 -1.73 0.97
C GLY A 583 -16.03 -0.52 1.15
N ILE A 584 -16.54 0.71 0.96
CA ILE A 584 -15.82 1.97 1.19
C ILE A 584 -16.11 2.48 2.60
N GLU A 585 -15.08 2.83 3.38
CA GLU A 585 -15.21 3.39 4.73
C GLU A 585 -14.35 4.65 4.90
N TYR A 586 -14.93 5.74 5.44
CA TYR A 586 -14.17 6.92 5.84
C TYR A 586 -13.50 6.70 7.21
N SER A 587 -12.19 6.96 7.30
CA SER A 587 -11.34 6.47 8.40
C SER A 587 -11.30 7.37 9.63
N SER A 588 -11.00 8.67 9.48
CA SER A 588 -10.85 9.62 10.59
C SER A 588 -10.78 11.08 10.11
N TYR A 589 -11.09 12.01 11.02
CA TYR A 589 -10.88 13.46 10.87
C TYR A 589 -10.08 14.00 12.08
N THR A 590 -9.66 15.26 12.04
CA THR A 590 -8.98 15.94 13.18
C THR A 590 -9.65 17.28 13.44
N GLN A 591 -9.86 17.65 14.70
CA GLN A 591 -10.46 18.93 15.10
C GLN A 591 -9.42 19.85 15.74
N THR A 592 -9.44 21.13 15.36
CA THR A 592 -8.64 22.21 15.95
C THR A 592 -9.62 23.35 16.27
N GLY A 593 -10.05 23.42 17.54
CA GLY A 593 -11.10 24.34 17.98
C GLY A 593 -12.41 24.09 17.23
N HIS A 594 -12.91 25.08 16.48
CA HIS A 594 -14.14 24.93 15.69
C HIS A 594 -13.94 24.37 14.27
N ILE A 595 -12.68 24.18 13.86
CA ILE A 595 -12.30 23.76 12.51
C ILE A 595 -12.05 22.25 12.50
N ILE A 596 -12.69 21.53 11.57
CA ILE A 596 -12.41 20.11 11.30
C ILE A 596 -11.62 19.97 10.01
N HIS A 597 -10.51 19.25 10.08
CA HIS A 597 -9.66 18.89 8.96
C HIS A 597 -9.87 17.42 8.57
N CYS A 598 -10.17 17.19 7.28
CA CYS A 598 -10.45 15.88 6.67
C CYS A 598 -9.38 15.47 5.64
N ASN A 599 -9.12 14.16 5.54
CA ASN A 599 -8.25 13.55 4.55
C ASN A 599 -9.03 12.48 3.77
N PHE A 600 -9.12 12.58 2.45
CA PHE A 600 -9.86 11.63 1.62
C PHE A 600 -8.91 10.83 0.71
N ALA A 601 -9.18 9.54 0.59
CA ALA A 601 -8.61 8.71 -0.48
C ALA A 601 -9.41 8.93 -1.77
N ASP A 602 -8.81 8.61 -2.93
CA ASP A 602 -9.42 8.88 -4.25
C ASP A 602 -10.83 8.26 -4.40
N GLU A 603 -11.03 7.06 -3.84
CA GLU A 603 -12.32 6.35 -3.78
C GLU A 603 -13.43 7.11 -3.03
N ILE A 604 -13.06 8.03 -2.13
CA ILE A 604 -13.96 8.78 -1.24
C ILE A 604 -14.09 10.25 -1.70
N LEU A 605 -13.21 10.76 -2.56
CA LEU A 605 -13.26 12.14 -3.07
C LEU A 605 -14.63 12.58 -3.64
N PRO A 606 -15.44 11.71 -4.31
CA PRO A 606 -16.79 12.08 -4.75
C PRO A 606 -17.76 12.39 -3.60
N PHE A 607 -17.49 11.90 -2.38
CA PHE A 607 -18.34 12.03 -1.20
C PHE A 607 -17.82 13.08 -0.19
N ARG A 608 -16.75 13.83 -0.52
CA ARG A 608 -16.09 14.73 0.44
C ARG A 608 -17.00 15.82 0.99
N HIS A 609 -17.89 16.40 0.17
CA HIS A 609 -18.83 17.45 0.59
C HIS A 609 -19.91 16.91 1.52
N ILE A 610 -20.60 15.81 1.17
CA ILE A 610 -21.60 15.21 2.07
C ILE A 610 -20.97 14.72 3.39
N ILE A 611 -19.73 14.19 3.38
CA ILE A 611 -19.02 13.86 4.63
C ILE A 611 -18.78 15.14 5.45
N ALA A 612 -18.37 16.24 4.82
CA ALA A 612 -18.18 17.52 5.50
C ALA A 612 -19.50 18.11 6.07
N GLU A 613 -20.60 18.08 5.32
CA GLU A 613 -21.93 18.48 5.79
C GLU A 613 -22.39 17.64 6.99
N VAL A 614 -22.18 16.32 6.95
CA VAL A 614 -22.49 15.43 8.07
C VAL A 614 -21.61 15.72 9.29
N LEU A 615 -20.32 16.02 9.10
CA LEU A 615 -19.42 16.42 10.20
C LEU A 615 -19.86 17.75 10.83
N LEU A 616 -20.20 18.75 10.02
CA LEU A 616 -20.69 20.06 10.47
C LEU A 616 -21.97 19.91 11.33
N ASN A 617 -22.87 19.00 10.95
CA ASN A 617 -24.10 18.74 11.70
C ASN A 617 -23.89 17.87 12.96
N LYS A 618 -22.95 16.91 12.93
CA LYS A 618 -22.82 15.87 13.98
C LYS A 618 -21.70 16.07 14.99
N VAL A 619 -20.70 16.90 14.68
CA VAL A 619 -19.57 17.13 15.58
C VAL A 619 -19.76 18.42 16.35
N LYS A 620 -19.73 18.32 17.69
CA LYS A 620 -19.94 19.47 18.57
C LYS A 620 -18.89 20.56 18.32
N ASN A 621 -19.37 21.81 18.35
CA ASN A 621 -18.58 23.03 18.16
C ASN A 621 -17.89 23.13 16.78
N CYS A 622 -18.21 22.27 15.81
CA CYS A 622 -17.76 22.45 14.44
C CYS A 622 -18.53 23.61 13.79
N LYS A 623 -17.81 24.53 13.12
CA LYS A 623 -18.40 25.54 12.23
C LYS A 623 -17.79 25.56 10.83
N THR A 624 -16.61 24.96 10.68
CA THR A 624 -15.80 25.01 9.46
C THR A 624 -15.22 23.62 9.23
N VAL A 625 -15.42 23.05 8.04
CA VAL A 625 -14.82 21.78 7.63
C VAL A 625 -13.97 22.00 6.39
N VAL A 626 -12.69 21.62 6.48
CA VAL A 626 -11.69 21.82 5.44
C VAL A 626 -11.00 20.51 5.07
N GLN A 627 -10.48 20.46 3.84
CA GLN A 627 -9.47 19.50 3.42
C GLN A 627 -8.15 20.25 3.17
N LYS A 628 -7.02 19.64 3.53
CA LYS A 628 -5.71 20.16 3.09
C LYS A 628 -5.52 19.93 1.61
N GLY A 629 -5.12 20.99 0.91
CA GLY A 629 -4.53 20.90 -0.41
C GLY A 629 -3.29 19.99 -0.40
N ASN A 630 -2.92 19.47 -1.57
CA ASN A 630 -1.82 18.52 -1.66
C ASN A 630 -0.47 19.20 -1.44
N ILE A 631 0.05 19.02 -0.22
CA ILE A 631 1.36 19.44 0.30
C ILE A 631 1.46 20.93 0.65
N ILE A 632 2.07 21.17 1.83
CA ILE A 632 2.50 22.46 2.34
C ILE A 632 3.77 22.89 1.57
N THR A 633 3.66 23.88 0.70
CA THR A 633 4.71 24.22 -0.29
C THR A 633 5.38 25.58 -0.11
N ASN A 634 4.79 26.52 0.64
CA ASN A 634 5.45 27.81 0.88
C ASN A 634 6.48 27.71 2.03
N VAL A 635 7.44 28.63 2.02
CA VAL A 635 8.54 28.69 3.02
C VAL A 635 8.00 28.77 4.46
N TYR A 636 6.85 29.42 4.63
CA TYR A 636 6.16 29.66 5.91
C TYR A 636 5.31 28.49 6.44
N ARG A 637 5.18 27.42 5.66
CA ARG A 637 4.38 26.21 5.94
C ARG A 637 2.88 26.42 6.20
N ASN A 638 2.28 27.37 5.49
CA ASN A 638 0.85 27.63 5.53
C ASN A 638 0.06 26.44 4.98
N LEU A 639 -1.16 26.24 5.49
CA LEU A 639 -2.06 25.21 5.00
C LEU A 639 -2.87 25.78 3.84
N ASP A 640 -2.70 25.23 2.64
CA ASP A 640 -3.71 25.36 1.58
C ASP A 640 -4.96 24.58 2.04
N LEU A 641 -6.11 25.25 2.13
CA LEU A 641 -7.34 24.73 2.73
C LEU A 641 -8.51 24.87 1.75
N GLU A 642 -9.01 23.76 1.23
CA GLU A 642 -10.30 23.70 0.52
C GLU A 642 -11.42 23.72 1.58
N LEU A 643 -12.24 24.78 1.60
CA LEU A 643 -13.47 24.81 2.39
C LEU A 643 -14.48 23.81 1.81
N LEU A 644 -14.84 22.80 2.59
CA LEU A 644 -15.77 21.74 2.17
C LEU A 644 -17.20 21.97 2.65
N ALA A 645 -17.37 22.53 3.86
CA ALA A 645 -18.66 22.91 4.44
C ALA A 645 -18.48 23.93 5.58
N GLY A 646 -19.49 24.77 5.79
CA GLY A 646 -19.54 25.72 6.92
C GLY A 646 -19.07 27.13 6.60
N GLU A 647 -18.69 27.88 7.63
CA GLU A 647 -18.24 29.27 7.54
C GLU A 647 -16.77 29.37 7.07
N GLU A 648 -16.44 30.35 6.22
CA GLU A 648 -15.06 30.67 5.81
C GLU A 648 -14.29 31.41 6.95
N ASN A 649 -14.21 30.75 8.11
CA ASN A 649 -13.57 31.27 9.31
C ASN A 649 -12.44 30.34 9.76
N TYR A 650 -11.20 30.78 9.54
CA TYR A 650 -9.99 30.06 9.90
C TYR A 650 -9.35 30.55 11.22
N GLU A 651 -9.88 31.62 11.85
CA GLU A 651 -9.40 32.10 13.15
C GLU A 651 -10.01 31.30 14.32
N THR A 652 -9.23 30.41 14.92
CA THR A 652 -9.69 29.56 16.03
C THR A 652 -8.88 29.79 17.31
N GLU A 653 -9.55 29.62 18.46
CA GLU A 653 -8.90 29.44 19.77
C GLU A 653 -8.91 27.94 20.13
N ILE A 654 -7.85 27.47 20.77
CA ILE A 654 -7.77 26.18 21.45
C ILE A 654 -7.24 26.34 22.87
N LYS A 655 -7.54 25.35 23.72
CA LYS A 655 -6.99 25.24 25.08
C LYS A 655 -6.13 24.00 25.19
N GLU A 656 -4.87 24.18 25.54
CA GLU A 656 -3.89 23.11 25.68
C GLU A 656 -3.06 23.32 26.96
N SER A 657 -2.98 22.29 27.81
CA SER A 657 -2.24 22.29 29.08
C SER A 657 -2.48 23.53 29.97
N GLY A 658 -3.70 24.08 29.94
CA GLY A 658 -4.13 25.26 30.72
C GLY A 658 -3.89 26.62 30.05
N LEU A 659 -3.20 26.66 28.92
CA LEU A 659 -2.97 27.86 28.11
C LEU A 659 -4.00 27.98 26.99
N ARG A 660 -4.17 29.20 26.46
CA ARG A 660 -4.98 29.49 25.28
C ARG A 660 -4.07 29.83 24.10
N PHE A 661 -4.36 29.27 22.94
CA PHE A 661 -3.67 29.60 21.70
C PHE A 661 -4.72 30.04 20.69
N LYS A 662 -4.66 31.30 20.25
CA LYS A 662 -5.40 31.83 19.12
C LYS A 662 -4.49 31.84 17.89
N MET A 663 -5.06 31.52 16.73
CA MET A 663 -4.35 31.44 15.45
C MET A 663 -5.32 31.54 14.27
N ASP A 664 -4.82 32.01 13.13
CA ASP A 664 -5.40 31.75 11.83
C ASP A 664 -4.82 30.43 11.27
N PHE A 665 -5.64 29.37 11.26
CA PHE A 665 -5.23 28.02 10.88
C PHE A 665 -4.83 27.90 9.38
N SER A 666 -5.17 28.89 8.54
CA SER A 666 -4.68 28.95 7.16
C SER A 666 -3.26 29.50 7.07
N LYS A 667 -2.87 30.41 7.98
CA LYS A 667 -1.61 31.19 7.91
C LYS A 667 -0.48 30.69 8.81
N VAL A 668 -0.73 29.75 9.71
CA VAL A 668 0.31 29.17 10.59
C VAL A 668 0.21 27.64 10.64
N TYR A 669 1.34 26.98 10.88
CA TYR A 669 1.36 25.54 11.10
C TYR A 669 0.97 25.20 12.54
N TRP A 670 -0.08 24.38 12.70
CA TRP A 670 -0.47 23.79 13.99
C TRP A 670 -0.77 22.30 13.89
N ASN A 671 -0.50 21.55 14.97
CA ASN A 671 -0.84 20.14 15.09
C ASN A 671 -1.21 19.77 16.54
N SER A 672 -2.49 19.61 16.82
CA SER A 672 -3.05 19.26 18.14
C SER A 672 -2.64 17.87 18.67
N ARG A 673 -1.92 17.05 17.88
CA ARG A 673 -1.37 15.76 18.32
C ARG A 673 -0.01 15.86 19.00
N LEU A 674 0.58 17.06 19.10
CA LEU A 674 1.88 17.29 19.73
C LEU A 674 1.78 17.80 21.19
N SER A 675 0.58 17.89 21.77
CA SER A 675 0.36 18.43 23.12
C SER A 675 1.21 17.79 24.22
N HIS A 676 1.35 16.46 24.20
CA HIS A 676 2.20 15.73 25.14
C HIS A 676 3.70 16.05 24.96
N GLU A 677 4.13 16.35 23.74
CA GLU A 677 5.52 16.71 23.44
C GLU A 677 5.83 18.16 23.86
N HIS A 678 4.88 19.07 23.66
CA HIS A 678 4.96 20.43 24.19
C HIS A 678 5.11 20.43 25.72
N GLU A 679 4.33 19.62 26.42
CA GLU A 679 4.42 19.44 27.87
C GLU A 679 5.73 18.76 28.30
N ARG A 680 6.20 17.73 27.59
CA ARG A 680 7.47 17.04 27.88
C ARG A 680 8.67 17.98 27.79
N VAL A 681 8.81 18.71 26.68
CA VAL A 681 9.97 19.62 26.47
C VAL A 681 9.91 20.83 27.40
N ALA A 682 8.74 21.45 27.58
CA ALA A 682 8.59 22.46 28.63
C ALA A 682 8.89 21.90 30.04
N GLY A 683 8.67 20.60 30.25
CA GLY A 683 9.05 19.85 31.45
C GLY A 683 10.55 19.87 31.76
N LEU A 684 11.42 19.97 30.75
CA LEU A 684 12.89 19.96 30.90
C LEU A 684 13.45 21.26 31.49
N PHE A 685 12.74 22.38 31.33
CA PHE A 685 13.23 23.69 31.75
C PHE A 685 12.96 23.99 33.23
N ASN A 686 13.83 24.79 33.82
CA ASN A 686 13.73 25.31 35.19
C ASN A 686 14.02 26.83 35.21
N ASN A 687 14.21 27.42 36.39
CA ASN A 687 14.48 28.86 36.57
C ASN A 687 15.91 29.29 36.17
N GLN A 688 16.87 28.37 36.08
CA GLN A 688 18.23 28.62 35.57
C GLN A 688 18.36 28.36 34.06
N SER A 689 17.36 27.75 33.42
CA SER A 689 17.36 27.55 31.97
C SER A 689 17.35 28.89 31.20
N ILE A 690 18.13 28.92 30.13
CA ILE A 690 18.14 29.94 29.08
C ILE A 690 17.55 29.27 27.83
N VAL A 691 16.38 29.71 27.39
CA VAL A 691 15.59 29.00 26.37
C VAL A 691 15.49 29.80 25.08
N TYR A 692 15.97 29.22 23.98
CA TYR A 692 15.88 29.78 22.65
C TYR A 692 15.04 28.84 21.76
N ASP A 693 13.97 29.33 21.13
CA ASP A 693 13.18 28.54 20.17
C ASP A 693 13.35 29.15 18.78
N ALA A 694 14.10 28.47 17.90
CA ALA A 694 14.49 29.00 16.60
C ALA A 694 13.41 28.84 15.51
N CYS A 695 12.36 28.03 15.79
CA CYS A 695 11.23 27.75 14.88
C CYS A 695 9.93 27.69 15.70
N CYS A 696 9.62 28.78 16.40
CA CYS A 696 8.68 28.79 17.51
C CYS A 696 7.19 28.78 17.12
N GLY A 697 6.83 29.00 15.85
CA GLY A 697 5.45 29.11 15.42
C GLY A 697 4.65 30.12 16.26
N ILE A 698 3.51 29.69 16.81
CA ILE A 698 2.68 30.50 17.72
C ILE A 698 3.02 30.33 19.22
N GLY A 699 4.16 29.70 19.52
CA GLY A 699 4.74 29.53 20.85
C GLY A 699 4.34 28.29 21.67
N PRO A 700 4.13 27.09 21.09
CA PRO A 700 3.71 25.91 21.86
C PRO A 700 4.75 25.43 22.90
N PHE A 701 6.05 25.73 22.75
CA PHE A 701 7.06 25.42 23.77
C PHE A 701 7.36 26.62 24.68
N VAL A 702 7.57 27.80 24.10
CA VAL A 702 7.99 29.01 24.84
C VAL A 702 6.91 29.55 25.78
N LEU A 703 5.62 29.47 25.44
CA LEU A 703 4.56 29.96 26.32
C LEU A 703 4.38 29.09 27.58
N PRO A 704 4.33 27.74 27.51
CA PRO A 704 4.42 26.89 28.70
C PRO A 704 5.71 27.09 29.50
N ALA A 705 6.86 27.19 28.84
CA ALA A 705 8.14 27.41 29.52
C ALA A 705 8.12 28.71 30.34
N THR A 706 7.79 29.83 29.70
CA THR A 706 7.78 31.17 30.31
C THR A 706 6.83 31.26 31.49
N LEU A 707 5.60 30.73 31.36
CA LEU A 707 4.57 30.85 32.40
C LEU A 707 4.75 29.83 33.54
N LYS A 708 5.05 28.56 33.22
CA LYS A 708 5.08 27.46 34.20
C LYS A 708 6.46 27.23 34.83
N LYS A 709 7.54 27.37 34.04
CA LYS A 709 8.91 27.09 34.51
C LYS A 709 9.71 28.33 34.87
N LYS A 710 9.31 29.49 34.34
CA LYS A 710 9.93 30.80 34.60
C LYS A 710 11.47 30.80 34.39
N PRO A 711 11.98 30.34 33.24
CA PRO A 711 13.39 30.43 32.89
C PRO A 711 13.96 31.85 33.05
N ARG A 712 15.28 31.94 33.22
CA ARG A 712 16.03 33.21 33.36
C ARG A 712 15.89 34.08 32.12
N ARG A 713 15.92 33.47 30.93
CA ARG A 713 15.87 34.12 29.62
C ARG A 713 15.05 33.29 28.64
N VAL A 714 14.24 33.96 27.82
CA VAL A 714 13.54 33.34 26.68
C VAL A 714 13.68 34.24 25.45
N MET A 715 14.08 33.67 24.32
CA MET A 715 13.91 34.29 23.00
C MET A 715 13.21 33.31 22.05
N ALA A 716 12.31 33.81 21.22
CA ALA A 716 11.52 33.03 20.28
C ALA A 716 11.65 33.63 18.87
N ASN A 717 11.98 32.81 17.88
CA ASN A 717 12.10 33.20 16.49
C ASN A 717 11.24 32.30 15.60
N ASP A 718 10.61 32.86 14.59
CA ASP A 718 10.04 32.10 13.47
C ASP A 718 10.18 32.91 12.18
N LEU A 719 10.39 32.23 11.05
CA LEU A 719 10.53 32.89 9.75
C LEU A 719 9.17 33.42 9.23
N ASN A 720 8.05 32.86 9.67
CA ASN A 720 6.71 33.29 9.27
C ASN A 720 6.24 34.51 10.10
N PRO A 721 5.99 35.68 9.47
CA PRO A 721 5.51 36.86 10.20
C PRO A 721 4.13 36.67 10.83
N GLU A 722 3.25 35.84 10.26
CA GLU A 722 1.94 35.53 10.87
C GLU A 722 2.09 34.64 12.11
N SER A 723 3.05 33.70 12.13
CA SER A 723 3.40 32.95 13.34
C SER A 723 3.81 33.90 14.47
N VAL A 724 4.70 34.84 14.19
CA VAL A 724 5.22 35.84 15.15
C VAL A 724 4.12 36.79 15.64
N LYS A 725 3.23 37.24 14.74
CA LYS A 725 2.04 38.01 15.08
C LYS A 725 1.11 37.25 16.03
N TRP A 726 0.80 35.99 15.75
CA TRP A 726 -0.04 35.15 16.62
C TRP A 726 0.65 34.80 17.94
N LEU A 727 1.98 34.62 17.96
CA LEU A 727 2.74 34.50 19.21
C LEU A 727 2.56 35.73 20.10
N LYS A 728 2.71 36.95 19.58
CA LYS A 728 2.49 38.20 20.33
C LYS A 728 1.06 38.30 20.89
N VAL A 729 0.06 37.93 20.09
CA VAL A 729 -1.34 37.81 20.57
C VAL A 729 -1.44 36.80 21.71
N ASN A 730 -0.77 35.65 21.61
CA ASN A 730 -0.82 34.58 22.61
C ASN A 730 -0.04 34.90 23.90
N VAL A 731 1.03 35.70 23.85
CA VAL A 731 1.71 36.26 25.03
C VAL A 731 0.71 37.06 25.87
N ALA A 732 0.04 38.04 25.24
CA ALA A 732 -0.99 38.86 25.88
C ALA A 732 -2.21 38.02 26.35
N LEU A 733 -2.69 37.09 25.54
CA LEU A 733 -3.85 36.22 25.84
C LEU A 733 -3.63 35.36 27.10
N ASN A 734 -2.39 34.99 27.39
CA ASN A 734 -1.98 34.22 28.57
C ASN A 734 -1.38 35.07 29.69
N LYS A 735 -1.45 36.41 29.60
CA LYS A 735 -0.97 37.37 30.61
C LYS A 735 0.53 37.25 30.93
N ILE A 736 1.33 36.85 29.95
CA ILE A 736 2.79 36.92 30.03
C ILE A 736 3.18 38.39 29.76
N LYS A 737 4.09 38.94 30.57
CA LYS A 737 4.61 40.29 30.35
C LYS A 737 5.63 40.30 29.21
N ASP A 738 5.69 41.38 28.45
CA ASP A 738 6.56 41.48 27.26
C ASP A 738 8.08 41.41 27.60
N ASP A 739 8.48 41.80 28.82
CA ASP A 739 9.86 41.68 29.31
C ASP A 739 10.31 40.23 29.58
N ARG A 740 9.38 39.27 29.60
CA ARG A 740 9.66 37.86 29.89
C ARG A 740 10.01 37.02 28.66
N ILE A 741 9.82 37.54 27.45
CA ILE A 741 10.07 36.81 26.19
C ILE A 741 10.42 37.78 25.05
N GLU A 742 11.62 37.64 24.49
CA GLU A 742 12.01 38.40 23.29
C GLU A 742 11.56 37.66 22.02
N ILE A 743 11.10 38.38 21.00
CA ILE A 743 10.46 37.79 19.82
C ILE A 743 11.05 38.37 18.53
N HIS A 744 11.58 37.49 17.67
CA HIS A 744 12.22 37.81 16.39
C HIS A 744 11.45 37.21 15.20
N ASN A 745 11.68 37.78 14.02
CA ASN A 745 11.18 37.26 12.75
C ASN A 745 12.32 37.27 11.72
N MET A 746 13.10 36.19 11.67
CA MET A 746 14.28 36.05 10.81
C MET A 746 14.59 34.58 10.51
N ASP A 747 15.56 34.32 9.62
CA ASP A 747 16.03 32.96 9.36
C ASP A 747 16.71 32.34 10.59
N ALA A 748 16.48 31.04 10.80
CA ALA A 748 16.99 30.33 11.97
C ALA A 748 18.54 30.23 11.99
N LYS A 749 19.22 30.14 10.84
CA LYS A 749 20.69 30.13 10.78
C LYS A 749 21.27 31.45 11.26
N GLN A 750 20.69 32.58 10.82
CA GLN A 750 21.10 33.91 11.25
C GLN A 750 20.85 34.09 12.75
N PHE A 751 19.64 33.74 13.21
CA PHE A 751 19.27 33.79 14.63
C PHE A 751 20.24 33.00 15.53
N ILE A 752 20.73 31.84 15.07
CA ILE A 752 21.76 31.04 15.76
C ILE A 752 23.14 31.74 15.75
N LYS A 753 23.65 32.14 14.57
CA LYS A 753 25.00 32.75 14.41
C LYS A 753 25.14 34.15 15.04
N GLU A 754 24.02 34.87 15.16
CA GLU A 754 23.99 36.26 15.63
C GLU A 754 23.31 36.36 16.99
N ASN A 755 21.97 36.32 17.06
CA ASN A 755 21.23 36.63 18.30
C ASN A 755 21.57 35.69 19.46
N ILE A 756 21.49 34.36 19.25
CA ILE A 756 21.80 33.38 20.30
C ILE A 756 23.26 33.50 20.74
N ALA A 757 24.21 33.52 19.78
CA ALA A 757 25.63 33.64 20.08
C ALA A 757 25.96 34.92 20.87
N ASN A 758 25.43 36.07 20.44
CA ASN A 758 25.65 37.36 21.11
C ASN A 758 25.01 37.40 22.51
N ASP A 759 23.77 36.90 22.66
CA ASP A 759 23.04 36.94 23.93
C ASP A 759 23.67 36.03 24.98
N VAL A 760 24.12 34.83 24.60
CA VAL A 760 24.84 33.91 25.50
C VAL A 760 26.12 34.54 26.02
N ILE A 761 26.97 35.09 25.14
CA ILE A 761 28.25 35.71 25.56
C ILE A 761 28.01 36.93 26.47
N ARG A 762 26.99 37.74 26.17
CA ARG A 762 26.57 38.86 27.03
C ARG A 762 26.19 38.35 28.44
N LEU A 763 25.30 37.37 28.52
CA LEU A 763 24.83 36.81 29.80
C LEU A 763 25.96 36.15 30.60
N MET A 764 26.91 35.49 29.93
CA MET A 764 28.09 34.88 30.56
C MET A 764 29.04 35.92 31.15
N LYS A 765 29.26 37.06 30.45
CA LYS A 765 30.03 38.19 30.99
C LYS A 765 29.33 38.82 32.20
N GLU A 766 28.01 39.04 32.11
CA GLU A 766 27.20 39.58 33.21
C GLU A 766 27.29 38.72 34.48
N GLU A 767 27.33 37.39 34.36
CA GLU A 767 27.51 36.48 35.51
C GLU A 767 28.98 36.28 35.93
N SER A 768 29.95 36.47 35.04
CA SER A 768 31.37 36.43 35.40
C SER A 768 31.82 37.71 36.12
N GLY A 769 31.13 38.82 35.92
CA GLY A 769 31.40 40.12 36.57
C GLY A 769 30.63 40.37 37.88
N SER A 770 29.78 39.46 38.33
CA SER A 770 29.09 39.57 39.63
C SER A 770 29.93 38.96 40.75
N GLU A 771 30.31 39.76 41.75
CA GLU A 771 31.20 39.36 42.87
C GLU A 771 30.56 38.35 43.86
N ASP A 772 29.26 38.07 43.76
CA ASP A 772 28.56 37.03 44.56
C ASP A 772 28.95 35.61 44.12
N PHE A 773 30.13 35.18 44.54
CA PHE A 773 30.70 33.85 44.27
C PHE A 773 30.12 32.78 45.21
N ASP A 774 28.82 32.47 45.09
CA ASP A 774 28.22 31.31 45.75
C ASP A 774 28.59 30.01 45.00
N GLU A 775 29.43 29.18 45.62
CA GLU A 775 29.83 27.86 45.10
C GLU A 775 28.66 26.87 44.97
N ASN A 776 27.53 27.10 45.67
CA ASN A 776 26.33 26.25 45.59
C ASN A 776 25.34 26.70 44.50
N LYS A 777 25.62 27.79 43.79
CA LYS A 777 24.72 28.33 42.77
C LYS A 777 24.69 27.42 41.54
N VAL A 778 23.56 26.74 41.36
CA VAL A 778 23.28 25.88 40.19
C VAL A 778 23.51 26.65 38.89
N GLU A 779 24.38 26.12 38.02
CA GLU A 779 24.75 26.76 36.77
C GLU A 779 23.57 26.91 35.79
N SER A 780 23.61 27.95 34.95
CA SER A 780 22.64 28.12 33.88
C SER A 780 22.88 27.10 32.76
N GLU A 781 21.80 26.55 32.19
CA GLU A 781 21.86 25.68 31.01
C GLU A 781 21.20 26.35 29.80
N ILE A 782 21.84 26.24 28.64
CA ILE A 782 21.34 26.74 27.37
C ILE A 782 20.52 25.64 26.70
N HIS A 783 19.32 25.97 26.24
CA HIS A 783 18.41 25.07 25.56
C HIS A 783 17.93 25.70 24.25
N VAL A 784 18.32 25.14 23.10
CA VAL A 784 17.87 25.59 21.78
C VAL A 784 16.89 24.59 21.17
N VAL A 785 15.67 25.00 20.89
CA VAL A 785 14.62 24.16 20.28
C VAL A 785 14.49 24.48 18.79
N MET A 786 14.41 23.44 17.95
CA MET A 786 14.25 23.57 16.50
C MET A 786 13.13 22.65 15.99
N ASN A 787 11.87 23.01 16.21
CA ASN A 787 10.71 22.20 15.80
C ASN A 787 10.32 22.38 14.33
N LEU A 788 11.21 22.05 13.41
CA LEU A 788 10.96 22.11 11.97
C LEU A 788 11.25 20.75 11.28
N PRO A 789 10.48 19.67 11.53
CA PRO A 789 10.97 18.30 11.39
C PRO A 789 11.33 17.80 9.97
N ALA A 790 10.96 18.53 8.92
CA ALA A 790 11.42 18.22 7.56
C ALA A 790 12.72 18.94 7.16
N TYR A 791 13.30 19.78 8.02
CA TYR A 791 14.44 20.63 7.67
C TYR A 791 15.40 21.00 8.83
N ALA A 792 14.98 20.94 10.11
CA ALA A 792 15.77 21.46 11.24
C ALA A 792 17.21 20.90 11.35
N VAL A 793 17.43 19.67 10.90
CA VAL A 793 18.76 19.04 10.83
C VAL A 793 19.76 19.84 9.97
N ASN A 794 19.28 20.61 8.99
CA ASN A 794 20.10 21.51 8.16
C ASN A 794 20.47 22.82 8.86
N PHE A 795 20.00 23.08 10.08
CA PHE A 795 20.44 24.20 10.92
C PHE A 795 21.60 23.80 11.86
N LEU A 796 21.85 22.50 12.07
CA LEU A 796 22.98 22.02 12.89
C LEU A 796 24.38 22.55 12.46
N PRO A 797 24.68 22.72 11.14
CA PRO A 797 25.92 23.39 10.70
C PRO A 797 26.10 24.81 11.25
N ALA A 798 25.01 25.56 11.49
CA ALA A 798 25.07 26.96 11.89
C ALA A 798 25.65 27.17 13.31
N PHE A 799 25.69 26.14 14.13
CA PHE A 799 26.33 26.16 15.45
C PHE A 799 27.86 26.01 15.39
N ARG A 800 28.42 25.39 14.32
CA ARG A 800 29.86 25.19 14.23
C ARG A 800 30.56 26.53 13.98
N GLY A 801 31.47 26.89 14.88
CA GLY A 801 32.12 28.20 14.84
C GLY A 801 31.23 29.39 15.19
N ALA A 802 30.00 29.17 15.69
CA ALA A 802 29.09 30.26 16.06
C ALA A 802 29.65 31.20 17.15
N LEU A 803 30.56 30.69 17.99
CA LEU A 803 31.27 31.47 19.00
C LEU A 803 32.69 31.86 18.58
N LYS A 804 33.15 31.52 17.37
CA LYS A 804 34.54 31.73 16.92
C LYS A 804 34.97 33.20 17.03
N LYS A 805 34.08 34.13 16.66
CA LYS A 805 34.28 35.58 16.76
C LYS A 805 34.47 36.09 18.21
N PHE A 806 34.12 35.28 19.20
CA PHE A 806 34.19 35.57 20.64
C PHE A 806 35.30 34.79 21.37
N GLU A 807 36.25 34.17 20.65
CA GLU A 807 37.27 33.32 21.24
C GLU A 807 38.15 34.04 22.29
N THR A 808 38.39 35.34 22.12
CA THR A 808 39.14 36.17 23.09
C THR A 808 38.33 36.35 24.38
N GLU A 809 37.07 36.75 24.28
CA GLU A 809 36.22 37.01 25.45
C GLU A 809 35.87 35.72 26.21
N LEU A 810 35.79 34.59 25.51
CA LEU A 810 35.63 33.27 26.12
C LEU A 810 36.85 32.77 26.90
N LYS A 811 38.00 33.46 26.81
CA LYS A 811 39.18 33.22 27.69
C LYS A 811 39.07 34.00 29.00
N GLU A 812 38.25 35.06 29.05
CA GLU A 812 37.98 35.89 30.23
C GLU A 812 36.75 35.40 31.01
N ILE A 813 35.92 34.54 30.41
CA ILE A 813 34.73 33.94 31.03
C ILE A 813 35.12 32.68 31.80
N ASN A 814 34.97 32.74 33.13
CA ASN A 814 35.40 31.67 34.04
C ASN A 814 34.43 30.47 34.12
N LYS A 815 33.15 30.64 33.78
CA LYS A 815 32.12 29.59 33.83
C LYS A 815 31.53 29.31 32.44
N LYS A 816 31.59 28.06 32.01
CA LYS A 816 31.15 27.60 30.68
C LYS A 816 29.88 26.75 30.78
N TRP A 817 28.74 27.33 30.41
CA TRP A 817 27.43 26.67 30.46
C TRP A 817 27.29 25.56 29.41
N LYS A 818 26.47 24.56 29.75
CA LYS A 818 26.09 23.44 28.88
C LYS A 818 25.15 23.91 27.75
N TRP A 819 25.41 23.46 26.52
CA TRP A 819 24.58 23.73 25.35
C TRP A 819 23.77 22.50 24.93
N ASN A 820 22.48 22.48 25.28
CA ASN A 820 21.52 21.47 24.83
C ASN A 820 20.79 21.95 23.57
N VAL A 821 20.76 21.16 22.50
CA VAL A 821 20.01 21.47 21.27
C VAL A 821 19.01 20.36 20.96
N TYR A 822 17.73 20.71 20.83
CA TYR A 822 16.61 19.80 20.55
C TYR A 822 16.21 19.93 19.06
N CYS A 823 16.84 19.12 18.22
CA CYS A 823 16.58 19.05 16.79
C CYS A 823 15.44 18.06 16.50
N TYR A 824 14.28 18.57 16.06
CA TYR A 824 13.23 17.68 15.57
C TYR A 824 13.49 17.27 14.13
N LEU A 825 13.29 16.00 13.80
CA LEU A 825 13.41 15.50 12.43
C LEU A 825 12.44 14.37 12.11
N PHE A 826 12.37 14.02 10.82
CA PHE A 826 11.64 12.86 10.31
C PHE A 826 12.62 11.78 9.83
N ALA A 827 12.77 10.71 10.60
CA ALA A 827 13.38 9.48 10.10
C ALA A 827 12.38 8.80 9.15
N LYS A 828 12.78 8.57 7.90
CA LYS A 828 11.96 7.97 6.84
C LYS A 828 12.68 6.78 6.27
N SER A 829 11.97 5.67 6.09
CA SER A 829 12.47 4.56 5.29
C SER A 829 11.59 4.33 4.06
N GLN A 830 12.20 3.87 2.97
CA GLN A 830 11.48 3.50 1.75
C GLN A 830 11.02 2.03 1.80
N VAL A 831 11.66 1.22 2.65
CA VAL A 831 11.24 -0.12 3.07
C VAL A 831 10.71 -0.04 4.51
N ASP A 832 10.12 -1.10 5.06
CA ASP A 832 9.88 -1.13 6.51
C ASP A 832 11.08 -1.78 7.22
N VAL A 833 11.35 -1.30 8.43
CA VAL A 833 12.59 -1.51 9.20
C VAL A 833 12.22 -1.62 10.69
N PRO A 834 13.08 -2.21 11.55
CA PRO A 834 12.85 -2.23 13.00
C PRO A 834 12.69 -0.82 13.57
N ASP A 835 11.93 -0.67 14.66
CA ASP A 835 11.69 0.63 15.30
C ASP A 835 13.01 1.31 15.73
N GLU A 836 13.98 0.50 16.18
CA GLU A 836 15.35 0.86 16.54
C GLU A 836 16.10 1.57 15.38
N TRP A 837 15.89 1.15 14.13
CA TRP A 837 16.55 1.74 12.96
C TRP A 837 16.17 3.22 12.77
N TYR A 838 14.92 3.60 13.08
CA TYR A 838 14.53 5.01 12.91
C TYR A 838 15.19 5.90 13.96
N GLU A 839 15.55 5.36 15.13
CA GLU A 839 16.35 6.09 16.12
C GLU A 839 17.81 6.22 15.66
N GLU A 840 18.40 5.14 15.14
CA GLU A 840 19.75 5.15 14.56
C GLU A 840 19.87 6.11 13.37
N GLU A 841 18.91 6.09 12.44
CA GLU A 841 18.87 7.01 11.30
C GLU A 841 18.69 8.47 11.77
N ALA A 842 17.88 8.71 12.81
CA ALA A 842 17.74 10.03 13.39
C ALA A 842 19.07 10.55 14.00
N ARG A 843 19.83 9.69 14.67
CA ARG A 843 21.19 10.00 15.17
C ARG A 843 22.15 10.27 14.01
N ARG A 844 22.19 9.37 13.02
CA ARG A 844 23.05 9.45 11.83
C ARG A 844 22.82 10.73 11.02
N MET A 845 21.57 11.13 10.81
CA MET A 845 21.22 12.37 10.10
C MET A 845 21.75 13.62 10.82
N CYS A 846 21.79 13.63 12.15
CA CYS A 846 22.37 14.71 12.93
C CYS A 846 23.91 14.72 12.80
N ASP A 847 24.56 13.56 12.96
CA ASP A 847 26.02 13.44 12.89
C ASP A 847 26.58 13.77 11.48
N GLU A 848 25.88 13.37 10.42
CA GLU A 848 26.20 13.74 9.03
C GLU A 848 26.17 15.26 8.81
N LYS A 849 25.26 15.98 9.51
CA LYS A 849 25.07 17.42 9.36
C LYS A 849 25.96 18.26 10.29
N THR A 850 26.35 17.75 11.47
CA THR A 850 27.36 18.42 12.30
C THR A 850 28.76 18.31 11.69
N LYS A 851 29.06 17.22 10.94
CA LYS A 851 30.38 16.95 10.34
C LYS A 851 31.49 17.02 11.40
N TRP A 852 31.31 16.27 12.50
CA TRP A 852 32.22 16.24 13.65
C TRP A 852 32.65 14.81 13.97
N ASP A 853 33.91 14.61 14.40
CA ASP A 853 34.53 13.28 14.57
C ASP A 853 33.88 12.42 15.68
N LYS A 854 33.15 13.06 16.59
CA LYS A 854 32.40 12.41 17.68
C LYS A 854 30.94 12.78 17.56
N SER A 855 30.05 11.79 17.68
CA SER A 855 28.61 12.07 17.75
C SER A 855 28.31 13.01 18.90
N LEU A 856 27.55 14.06 18.61
CA LEU A 856 27.09 15.04 19.60
C LEU A 856 25.72 14.66 20.18
N VAL A 857 25.13 13.55 19.73
CA VAL A 857 23.77 13.15 20.09
C VAL A 857 23.74 12.38 21.42
N VAL A 858 23.21 13.02 22.46
CA VAL A 858 23.09 12.43 23.81
C VAL A 858 21.79 11.65 24.01
N ASN A 859 20.70 12.03 23.33
CA ASN A 859 19.40 11.35 23.47
C ASN A 859 18.59 11.47 22.17
N CYS A 860 17.72 10.49 21.90
CA CYS A 860 16.85 10.48 20.74
C CYS A 860 15.45 9.98 21.15
N HIS A 861 14.48 10.89 21.19
CA HIS A 861 13.13 10.59 21.66
C HIS A 861 12.16 10.41 20.49
N ASN A 862 11.54 9.23 20.36
CA ASN A 862 10.43 9.04 19.41
C ASN A 862 9.21 9.84 19.89
N VAL A 863 8.80 10.82 19.09
CA VAL A 863 7.67 11.72 19.37
C VAL A 863 6.36 11.08 18.93
N ARG A 864 6.35 10.47 17.73
CA ARG A 864 5.21 9.75 17.15
C ARG A 864 5.53 9.15 15.77
N THR A 865 4.77 8.11 15.43
CA THR A 865 4.52 7.72 14.05
C THR A 865 3.81 8.82 13.26
N VAL A 866 4.29 9.10 12.05
CA VAL A 866 3.70 10.04 11.10
C VAL A 866 2.92 9.31 10.01
N SER A 867 3.51 8.22 9.52
CA SER A 867 2.92 7.21 8.63
C SER A 867 3.75 5.92 8.78
N SER A 868 3.30 4.80 8.21
CA SER A 868 3.87 3.46 8.47
C SER A 868 5.39 3.29 8.23
N ARG A 869 6.05 4.20 7.51
CA ARG A 869 7.51 4.23 7.29
C ARG A 869 8.17 5.57 7.62
N LYS A 870 7.54 6.35 8.50
CA LYS A 870 8.00 7.70 8.84
C LYS A 870 7.71 7.98 10.30
N GLU A 871 8.78 8.03 11.08
CA GLU A 871 8.77 8.40 12.48
C GLU A 871 9.21 9.86 12.65
N MET A 872 8.76 10.49 13.73
CA MET A 872 9.19 11.83 14.13
C MET A 872 9.99 11.72 15.41
N PHE A 873 11.21 12.25 15.41
CA PHE A 873 12.10 12.24 16.57
C PHE A 873 12.41 13.65 17.05
N CYS A 874 12.65 13.78 18.36
CA CYS A 874 13.33 14.90 18.99
C CYS A 874 14.73 14.41 19.37
N VAL A 875 15.74 14.81 18.62
CA VAL A 875 17.15 14.47 18.87
C VAL A 875 17.76 15.54 19.75
N GLN A 876 18.26 15.17 20.93
CA GLN A 876 18.99 16.08 21.82
C GLN A 876 20.49 15.92 21.55
N LEU A 877 21.12 17.04 21.20
CA LEU A 877 22.57 17.16 21.06
C LEU A 877 23.13 17.96 22.23
N GLU A 878 24.34 17.64 22.63
CA GLU A 878 25.15 18.43 23.56
C GLU A 878 26.34 19.00 22.81
N LEU A 879 26.41 20.33 22.68
CA LEU A 879 27.43 21.00 21.86
C LEU A 879 28.64 21.41 22.71
N PRO A 880 29.84 20.83 22.47
CA PRO A 880 31.04 21.19 23.20
C PRO A 880 31.65 22.48 22.66
N TYR A 881 32.43 23.20 23.48
CA TYR A 881 33.00 24.50 23.08
C TYR A 881 33.99 24.36 21.92
N GLU A 882 34.66 23.23 21.79
CA GLU A 882 35.53 22.90 20.66
C GLU A 882 34.79 22.90 19.33
N TYR A 883 33.50 22.51 19.30
CA TYR A 883 32.65 22.57 18.12
C TYR A 883 32.15 24.00 17.85
N LEU A 884 31.76 24.71 18.91
CA LEU A 884 31.29 26.10 18.85
C LEU A 884 32.41 27.10 18.48
N LEU A 885 33.68 26.74 18.72
CA LEU A 885 34.90 27.50 18.40
C LEU A 885 35.73 26.90 17.24
N ALA A 886 35.24 25.84 16.59
CA ALA A 886 35.86 25.31 15.38
C ALA A 886 35.75 26.32 14.22
N GLU A 887 36.55 26.13 13.18
CA GLU A 887 36.34 26.85 11.93
C GLU A 887 34.92 26.55 11.38
N PRO A 888 34.15 27.58 10.97
CA PRO A 888 32.88 27.40 10.30
C PRO A 888 33.01 26.46 9.10
N LEU A 889 31.96 25.69 8.83
CA LEU A 889 31.89 24.96 7.56
C LEU A 889 31.87 25.97 6.40
N PRO A 890 32.54 25.69 5.27
CA PRO A 890 32.40 26.50 4.06
C PRO A 890 30.92 26.65 3.73
N GLU A 891 30.49 27.87 3.44
CA GLU A 891 29.11 28.10 3.02
C GLU A 891 28.91 27.42 1.67
N GLU A 892 28.05 26.40 1.65
CA GLU A 892 27.58 25.79 0.41
C GLU A 892 26.97 26.92 -0.43
N ALA A 893 27.56 27.17 -1.61
CA ALA A 893 27.22 28.33 -2.42
C ALA A 893 25.71 28.41 -2.63
N GLU A 894 25.10 29.50 -2.14
CA GLU A 894 23.68 29.75 -2.38
C GLU A 894 23.47 29.84 -3.89
N VAL A 895 22.69 28.92 -4.45
CA VAL A 895 22.20 29.04 -5.82
C VAL A 895 21.39 30.33 -5.85
N PRO A 896 21.78 31.35 -6.64
CA PRO A 896 21.06 32.61 -6.64
C PRO A 896 19.60 32.38 -7.03
N PHE A 897 18.67 32.94 -6.26
CA PHE A 897 17.31 33.14 -6.76
C PHE A 897 17.41 34.19 -7.87
N GLU A 898 17.34 33.77 -9.13
CA GLU A 898 17.42 34.69 -10.27
C GLU A 898 16.24 35.68 -10.23
N PRO A 899 16.49 37.01 -10.21
CA PRO A 899 15.42 38.01 -10.08
C PRO A 899 14.52 38.19 -11.33
N GLU A 900 14.75 37.45 -12.41
CA GLU A 900 14.19 37.78 -13.73
C GLU A 900 12.70 37.43 -13.89
N GLU A 901 12.16 36.48 -13.11
CA GLU A 901 10.73 36.15 -13.16
C GLU A 901 9.81 37.28 -12.63
N LEU A 902 10.33 38.21 -11.82
CA LEU A 902 9.52 39.33 -11.30
C LEU A 902 9.32 40.44 -12.35
N TYR A 903 10.23 40.57 -13.32
CA TYR A 903 10.22 41.70 -14.26
C TYR A 903 9.21 41.56 -15.41
N MET A 904 8.79 40.32 -15.74
CA MET A 904 7.71 40.08 -16.70
C MET A 904 6.32 40.44 -16.18
N TYR A 905 6.12 40.56 -14.86
CA TYR A 905 4.80 40.79 -14.27
C TYR A 905 4.31 42.26 -14.41
N VAL A 906 5.24 43.22 -14.48
CA VAL A 906 4.91 44.66 -14.44
C VAL A 906 4.56 45.23 -15.83
N ARG A 907 5.03 44.62 -16.92
CA ARG A 907 4.95 45.22 -18.28
C ARG A 907 3.64 44.98 -19.04
N CYS A 908 2.78 44.07 -18.59
CA CYS A 908 1.50 43.77 -19.27
C CYS A 908 0.31 44.64 -18.82
N LEU A 909 0.50 45.60 -17.90
CA LEU A 909 -0.58 46.43 -17.35
C LEU A 909 -0.74 47.81 -18.02
N SER A 910 -0.04 48.08 -19.13
CA SER A 910 0.18 49.46 -19.62
C SER A 910 -0.39 49.80 -21.01
N LEU A 911 -1.31 49.01 -21.59
CA LEU A 911 -1.88 49.32 -22.92
C LEU A 911 -3.40 49.10 -23.01
N ILE A 912 -4.08 50.11 -23.59
CA ILE A 912 -5.47 50.22 -24.10
C ILE A 912 -6.53 50.77 -23.09
N PRO A 913 -7.46 51.67 -23.52
CA PRO A 913 -8.01 52.74 -22.66
C PRO A 913 -9.50 52.63 -22.27
N THR A 914 -9.92 53.55 -21.40
CA THR A 914 -11.31 53.94 -21.04
C THR A 914 -11.99 54.74 -22.17
N PRO A 915 -13.34 54.98 -22.16
CA PRO A 915 -14.31 54.96 -21.04
C PRO A 915 -15.57 54.10 -21.35
N CYS A 916 -16.75 54.16 -20.68
CA CYS A 916 -17.26 54.96 -19.55
C CYS A 916 -18.36 54.18 -18.76
N CYS A 917 -18.81 54.74 -17.62
CA CYS A 917 -20.05 54.47 -16.82
C CYS A 917 -20.57 53.02 -16.62
N SER A 918 -21.06 52.58 -15.46
CA SER A 918 -21.02 53.07 -14.06
C SER A 918 -21.62 51.99 -13.14
N SER A 919 -21.31 52.03 -11.84
CA SER A 919 -21.76 51.10 -10.77
C SER A 919 -21.01 49.75 -10.66
N THR A 920 -20.89 49.25 -9.43
CA THR A 920 -19.62 48.69 -8.95
C THR A 920 -19.74 47.22 -8.55
N ILE A 921 -19.64 46.31 -9.52
CA ILE A 921 -19.40 44.88 -9.28
C ILE A 921 -18.39 44.36 -10.29
N ARG A 922 -17.19 43.99 -9.83
CA ARG A 922 -16.28 43.08 -10.54
C ARG A 922 -15.69 42.09 -9.54
N GLY A 923 -16.28 40.90 -9.48
CA GLY A 923 -15.46 39.73 -9.19
C GLY A 923 -14.49 39.51 -10.36
N ASN A 924 -13.28 39.06 -10.07
CA ASN A 924 -12.50 38.27 -11.01
C ASN A 924 -11.57 37.36 -10.23
N ALA A 925 -11.48 36.12 -10.68
CA ALA A 925 -10.72 35.07 -10.01
C ALA A 925 -9.23 35.18 -10.28
N THR A 926 -8.43 34.88 -9.27
CA THR A 926 -7.01 34.49 -9.40
C THR A 926 -6.81 33.26 -8.51
N LEU A 927 -7.02 32.06 -9.08
CA LEU A 927 -5.99 31.20 -9.68
C LEU A 927 -5.05 30.58 -8.61
N PRO A 928 -5.17 29.27 -8.30
CA PRO A 928 -4.38 28.62 -7.24
C PRO A 928 -2.91 28.49 -7.65
N SER A 929 -1.99 28.70 -6.70
CA SER A 929 -0.57 28.39 -6.88
C SER A 929 -0.32 26.90 -6.63
N LEU A 930 0.44 26.25 -7.52
CA LEU A 930 0.44 24.80 -7.63
C LEU A 930 1.80 24.16 -7.28
N ASN A 931 1.71 23.00 -6.64
CA ASN A 931 2.79 22.32 -5.90
C ASN A 931 3.85 21.63 -6.79
N LEU A 932 4.96 22.30 -7.08
CA LEU A 932 5.90 22.00 -8.18
C LEU A 932 6.21 20.52 -8.52
N TYR A 933 6.35 19.57 -7.59
CA TYR A 933 6.64 18.16 -7.95
C TYR A 933 5.39 17.31 -8.23
N SER A 934 4.30 17.47 -7.46
CA SER A 934 3.01 16.84 -7.81
C SER A 934 2.24 17.62 -8.88
N PHE A 935 2.59 18.90 -9.07
CA PHE A 935 2.15 19.79 -10.12
C PHE A 935 2.92 19.54 -11.42
N ARG A 936 4.24 19.32 -11.43
CA ARG A 936 4.92 18.85 -12.65
C ARG A 936 4.28 17.56 -13.14
N ARG A 937 4.05 16.58 -12.26
CA ARG A 937 3.30 15.37 -12.61
C ARG A 937 1.86 15.66 -13.09
N ARG A 938 1.08 16.47 -12.37
CA ARG A 938 -0.33 16.78 -12.75
C ARG A 938 -0.48 17.76 -13.93
N ILE A 939 0.50 18.60 -14.23
CA ILE A 939 0.62 19.39 -15.48
C ILE A 939 0.92 18.42 -16.59
N ALA A 940 1.98 17.63 -16.43
CA ALA A 940 2.44 16.71 -17.44
C ALA A 940 1.32 15.71 -17.79
N GLU A 941 0.59 15.18 -16.82
CA GLU A 941 -0.58 14.31 -17.04
C GLU A 941 -1.82 15.07 -17.60
N ARG A 942 -2.05 16.37 -17.30
CA ARG A 942 -3.27 17.09 -17.74
C ARG A 942 -3.13 17.98 -18.97
N LEU A 943 -1.93 18.45 -19.30
CA LEU A 943 -1.65 19.43 -20.34
C LEU A 943 -0.81 18.80 -21.46
N SER A 944 0.40 18.31 -21.17
CA SER A 944 1.35 17.93 -22.24
C SER A 944 1.31 16.45 -22.66
N ASN A 945 1.28 15.47 -21.73
CA ASN A 945 1.22 14.04 -22.08
C ASN A 945 -0.13 13.60 -22.66
N LYS A 946 -1.14 14.47 -22.71
CA LYS A 946 -2.41 14.17 -23.35
C LYS A 946 -2.23 14.19 -24.88
N TYR A 947 -2.46 13.05 -25.52
CA TYR A 947 -2.37 12.93 -26.97
C TYR A 947 -3.41 13.81 -27.69
N ASN A 948 -2.93 14.72 -28.56
CA ASN A 948 -3.76 15.63 -29.35
C ASN A 948 -3.76 15.20 -30.82
N GLU A 949 -4.71 14.33 -31.15
CA GLU A 949 -4.88 13.77 -32.50
C GLU A 949 -5.05 14.85 -33.58
N LYS A 950 -5.74 15.97 -33.29
CA LYS A 950 -5.92 17.06 -34.26
C LYS A 950 -4.58 17.71 -34.61
N ARG A 951 -3.77 18.03 -33.60
CA ARG A 951 -2.45 18.63 -33.77
C ARG A 951 -1.53 17.74 -34.59
N VAL A 952 -1.56 16.42 -34.34
CA VAL A 952 -0.79 15.43 -35.13
C VAL A 952 -1.22 15.41 -36.61
N HIS A 953 -2.51 15.56 -36.92
CA HIS A 953 -2.99 15.67 -38.31
C HIS A 953 -2.64 17.02 -38.99
N GLU A 954 -2.48 18.10 -38.20
CA GLU A 954 -2.13 19.44 -38.70
C GLU A 954 -0.65 19.56 -39.08
N ILE A 955 0.26 19.16 -38.18
CA ILE A 955 1.72 19.41 -38.32
C ILE A 955 2.56 18.15 -38.52
N GLY A 956 1.93 16.97 -38.49
CA GLY A 956 2.59 15.67 -38.61
C GLY A 956 3.04 15.07 -37.27
N PRO A 957 3.20 13.73 -37.18
CA PRO A 957 3.61 13.05 -35.95
C PRO A 957 4.92 13.55 -35.35
N ASP A 958 5.94 13.77 -36.16
CA ASP A 958 7.28 14.14 -35.68
C ASP A 958 7.33 15.54 -35.07
N LEU A 959 6.70 16.54 -35.70
CA LEU A 959 6.65 17.89 -35.11
C LEU A 959 5.75 17.96 -33.88
N ALA A 960 4.64 17.22 -33.85
CA ALA A 960 3.80 17.12 -32.65
C ALA A 960 4.51 16.37 -31.51
N CYS A 961 5.34 15.37 -31.82
CA CYS A 961 6.17 14.69 -30.83
C CYS A 961 7.30 15.61 -30.31
N LEU A 962 7.90 16.45 -31.17
CA LEU A 962 8.88 17.47 -30.77
C LEU A 962 8.25 18.49 -29.82
N GLU A 963 7.06 18.99 -30.16
CA GLU A 963 6.26 19.91 -29.34
C GLU A 963 6.02 19.30 -27.94
N TRP A 964 5.50 18.07 -27.88
CA TRP A 964 5.29 17.32 -26.64
C TRP A 964 6.57 17.07 -25.81
N LEU A 965 7.66 16.63 -26.45
CA LEU A 965 8.93 16.33 -25.78
C LEU A 965 9.53 17.58 -25.13
N MET A 966 9.49 18.72 -25.83
CA MET A 966 10.00 19.99 -25.30
C MET A 966 9.08 20.59 -24.24
N GLU A 967 7.77 20.36 -24.31
CA GLU A 967 6.84 20.68 -23.22
C GLU A 967 7.08 19.83 -21.96
N CYS A 968 7.41 18.55 -22.10
CA CYS A 968 7.73 17.65 -20.98
C CYS A 968 9.12 17.89 -20.36
N GLY A 969 9.93 18.80 -20.93
CA GLY A 969 11.25 19.18 -20.41
C GLY A 969 12.43 18.37 -20.94
N SER A 970 12.33 17.81 -22.15
CA SER A 970 13.44 17.06 -22.78
C SER A 970 14.72 17.91 -22.86
N THR A 971 15.86 17.28 -22.52
CA THR A 971 17.18 17.91 -22.51
C THR A 971 17.64 18.27 -23.94
N SER A 972 17.40 17.38 -24.91
CA SER A 972 17.59 17.70 -26.33
C SER A 972 16.82 16.78 -27.27
N VAL A 973 16.42 17.31 -28.43
CA VAL A 973 15.83 16.57 -29.54
C VAL A 973 16.58 16.93 -30.83
N ARG A 974 17.12 15.94 -31.53
CA ARG A 974 17.80 16.13 -32.83
C ARG A 974 16.85 15.81 -33.98
N MET A 975 16.77 16.75 -34.92
CA MET A 975 15.99 16.64 -36.15
C MET A 975 16.85 16.15 -37.32
N SER A 976 16.22 15.61 -38.36
CA SER A 976 16.90 14.98 -39.50
C SER A 976 17.62 15.94 -40.44
N ASP A 977 17.33 17.24 -40.34
CA ASP A 977 18.08 18.33 -40.99
C ASP A 977 19.38 18.71 -40.26
N GLY A 978 19.65 18.09 -39.11
CA GLY A 978 20.82 18.33 -38.27
C GLY A 978 20.61 19.34 -37.14
N GLN A 979 19.45 19.99 -37.05
CA GLN A 979 19.17 20.90 -35.93
C GLN A 979 19.01 20.13 -34.62
N ILE A 980 19.51 20.71 -33.52
CA ILE A 980 19.36 20.18 -32.16
C ILE A 980 18.58 21.20 -31.35
N ILE A 981 17.35 20.82 -31.00
CA ILE A 981 16.44 21.63 -30.21
C ILE A 981 16.67 21.31 -28.73
N THR A 982 17.04 22.31 -27.95
CA THR A 982 17.33 22.20 -26.51
C THR A 982 16.39 23.04 -25.65
N ARG A 983 15.65 23.97 -26.26
CA ARG A 983 14.73 24.89 -25.57
C ARG A 983 13.37 25.00 -26.27
N GLN A 984 12.31 25.22 -25.51
CA GLN A 984 10.95 25.44 -26.04
C GLN A 984 10.82 26.67 -26.95
N ARG A 985 11.78 27.60 -26.89
CA ARG A 985 11.85 28.75 -27.80
C ARG A 985 12.33 28.31 -29.19
N GLU A 986 13.42 27.55 -29.24
CA GLU A 986 13.97 26.96 -30.47
C GLU A 986 12.90 26.10 -31.17
N MET A 987 12.16 25.28 -30.42
CA MET A 987 11.02 24.51 -30.94
C MET A 987 9.95 25.39 -31.60
N ARG A 988 9.59 26.53 -30.98
CA ARG A 988 8.57 27.46 -31.50
C ARG A 988 9.04 28.27 -32.70
N GLU A 989 10.33 28.51 -32.84
CA GLU A 989 10.93 29.11 -34.03
C GLU A 989 11.09 28.06 -35.16
N TYR A 990 11.37 26.80 -34.80
CA TYR A 990 11.58 25.67 -35.72
C TYR A 990 10.31 25.15 -36.41
N ILE A 991 9.24 24.88 -35.64
CA ILE A 991 8.01 24.26 -36.19
C ILE A 991 7.42 25.05 -37.39
N PRO A 992 7.28 26.39 -37.34
CA PRO A 992 6.82 27.17 -38.49
C PRO A 992 7.77 27.10 -39.70
N HIS A 993 9.10 27.07 -39.48
CA HIS A 993 10.09 26.94 -40.55
C HIS A 993 9.98 25.59 -41.26
N ALA A 994 9.97 24.50 -40.49
CA ALA A 994 9.83 23.13 -40.99
C ALA A 994 8.51 22.91 -41.76
N LEU A 995 7.43 23.63 -41.40
CA LEU A 995 6.15 23.60 -42.13
C LEU A 995 6.15 24.47 -43.40
N ALA A 996 6.96 25.54 -43.44
CA ALA A 996 7.13 26.38 -44.61
C ALA A 996 8.03 25.74 -45.68
N GLU A 997 9.02 24.94 -45.28
CA GLU A 997 9.95 24.22 -46.15
C GLU A 997 9.34 22.98 -46.85
N LYS A 998 8.03 22.95 -47.12
CA LYS A 998 7.43 21.89 -47.96
C LYS A 998 8.12 21.88 -49.34
N PRO A 999 8.85 20.82 -49.71
CA PRO A 999 9.54 20.79 -51.00
C PRO A 999 8.54 20.81 -52.15
N SER A 1000 8.89 21.50 -53.24
CA SER A 1000 8.28 21.21 -54.53
C SER A 1000 8.51 19.73 -54.88
N MET A 1001 7.58 19.11 -55.62
CA MET A 1001 7.68 17.69 -55.99
C MET A 1001 8.96 17.32 -56.77
N GLU A 1002 9.70 18.32 -57.27
CA GLU A 1002 10.94 18.16 -58.02
C GLU A 1002 12.15 17.78 -57.16
N ASN A 1003 12.11 18.03 -55.83
CA ASN A 1003 13.23 17.78 -54.91
C ASN A 1003 12.95 16.66 -53.87
N ALA A 1004 11.90 15.86 -54.06
CA ALA A 1004 11.61 14.76 -53.14
C ALA A 1004 12.70 13.67 -53.23
N PRO A 1005 13.39 13.31 -52.13
CA PRO A 1005 14.37 12.23 -52.15
C PRO A 1005 13.69 10.90 -52.50
N ALA A 1006 14.40 10.03 -53.22
CA ALA A 1006 13.84 8.80 -53.80
C ALA A 1006 13.05 7.97 -52.76
N ILE A 1007 11.73 7.96 -52.90
CA ILE A 1007 10.80 7.37 -51.92
C ILE A 1007 11.08 5.87 -51.81
N GLN A 1008 11.64 5.45 -50.67
CA GLN A 1008 11.76 4.04 -50.35
C GLN A 1008 10.35 3.45 -50.21
N THR A 1009 10.13 2.28 -50.81
CA THR A 1009 8.80 1.66 -51.01
C THR A 1009 7.99 1.41 -49.74
N GLY A 1010 8.60 1.50 -48.55
CA GLY A 1010 7.95 1.37 -47.25
C GLY A 1010 7.25 2.63 -46.71
N ASP A 1011 7.56 3.84 -47.21
CA ASP A 1011 7.00 5.08 -46.65
C ASP A 1011 5.72 5.58 -47.34
N ILE A 1012 5.28 4.92 -48.43
CA ILE A 1012 4.06 5.27 -49.19
C ILE A 1012 2.80 5.24 -48.30
N SER A 1013 2.74 4.37 -47.29
CA SER A 1013 1.62 4.32 -46.33
C SER A 1013 1.66 5.48 -45.34
N TYR A 1014 2.86 5.96 -44.97
CA TYR A 1014 3.03 7.10 -44.07
C TYR A 1014 2.56 8.39 -44.75
N GLU A 1015 3.00 8.68 -45.98
CA GLU A 1015 2.62 9.91 -46.69
C GLU A 1015 1.11 9.95 -46.99
N LYS A 1016 0.48 8.78 -47.20
CA LYS A 1016 -0.98 8.67 -47.33
C LYS A 1016 -1.74 8.92 -46.02
N GLN A 1017 -1.15 8.52 -44.89
CA GLN A 1017 -1.76 8.71 -43.56
C GLN A 1017 -1.55 10.14 -43.03
N TRP A 1018 -0.40 10.76 -43.35
CA TRP A 1018 0.02 12.05 -42.81
C TRP A 1018 0.42 13.04 -43.95
N PRO A 1019 -0.50 13.40 -44.86
CA PRO A 1019 -0.19 14.22 -46.04
C PRO A 1019 0.27 15.66 -45.73
N ASN A 1020 0.16 16.09 -44.47
CA ASN A 1020 0.63 17.39 -43.99
C ASN A 1020 2.00 17.35 -43.31
N ALA A 1021 2.53 16.16 -43.01
CA ALA A 1021 3.81 16.02 -42.34
C ALA A 1021 4.95 16.58 -43.22
N PRO A 1022 5.92 17.32 -42.65
CA PRO A 1022 7.09 17.76 -43.40
C PRO A 1022 8.05 16.59 -43.64
N TYR A 1023 9.07 16.83 -44.48
CA TYR A 1023 10.15 15.86 -44.73
C TYR A 1023 11.24 15.87 -43.64
N THR A 1024 11.08 16.63 -42.56
CA THR A 1024 11.95 16.55 -41.36
C THR A 1024 11.32 15.65 -40.29
N TRP A 1025 12.14 14.89 -39.57
CA TRP A 1025 11.70 13.95 -38.54
C TRP A 1025 12.66 13.90 -37.34
N ILE A 1026 12.20 13.33 -36.22
CA ILE A 1026 13.03 13.17 -35.01
C ILE A 1026 13.98 11.99 -35.19
N VAL A 1027 15.27 12.19 -34.91
CA VAL A 1027 16.32 11.15 -34.99
C VAL A 1027 16.76 10.70 -33.60
N ASP A 1028 17.12 11.63 -32.71
CA ASP A 1028 17.62 11.32 -31.37
C ASP A 1028 16.92 12.16 -30.30
N VAL A 1029 16.65 11.57 -29.13
CA VAL A 1029 16.08 12.28 -27.97
C VAL A 1029 16.87 11.94 -26.71
N ASP A 1030 17.31 12.97 -26.00
CA ASP A 1030 17.69 12.89 -24.59
C ASP A 1030 16.59 13.54 -23.76
N ALA A 1031 15.79 12.70 -23.10
CA ALA A 1031 14.71 13.10 -22.21
C ALA A 1031 15.07 12.86 -20.74
N SER A 1032 16.36 12.94 -20.37
CA SER A 1032 16.77 12.85 -18.97
C SER A 1032 16.03 13.86 -18.09
N ASP A 1033 15.64 13.45 -16.87
CA ASP A 1033 14.85 14.24 -15.88
C ASP A 1033 13.49 14.79 -16.39
N SER A 1034 12.97 14.25 -17.50
CA SER A 1034 11.73 14.76 -18.13
C SER A 1034 10.45 14.17 -17.54
N ALA A 1035 9.38 14.97 -17.54
CA ALA A 1035 8.08 14.61 -16.99
C ALA A 1035 7.23 13.75 -17.97
N ILE A 1036 7.79 12.64 -18.44
CA ILE A 1036 7.18 11.77 -19.47
C ILE A 1036 6.40 10.62 -18.80
N ALA A 1037 5.10 10.53 -19.11
CA ALA A 1037 4.18 9.52 -18.59
C ALA A 1037 3.63 8.59 -19.69
N ASN A 1038 3.06 7.45 -19.29
CA ASN A 1038 2.58 6.39 -20.21
C ASN A 1038 1.68 6.89 -21.36
N GLU A 1039 0.80 7.87 -21.11
CA GLU A 1039 -0.14 8.37 -22.12
C GLU A 1039 0.56 9.14 -23.26
N GLY A 1040 1.63 9.89 -22.92
CA GLY A 1040 2.38 10.72 -23.86
C GLY A 1040 3.20 9.91 -24.87
N PHE A 1041 3.57 8.67 -24.53
CA PHE A 1041 4.22 7.74 -25.46
C PHE A 1041 3.41 7.47 -26.73
N THR A 1042 2.10 7.80 -26.76
CA THR A 1042 1.29 7.78 -27.99
C THR A 1042 1.87 8.68 -29.08
N TYR A 1043 2.48 9.83 -28.74
CA TYR A 1043 3.15 10.70 -29.73
C TYR A 1043 4.34 10.02 -30.40
N LEU A 1044 5.07 9.14 -29.69
CA LEU A 1044 6.19 8.38 -30.24
C LEU A 1044 5.74 7.22 -31.15
N ARG A 1045 4.46 6.82 -31.14
CA ARG A 1045 3.99 5.65 -31.90
C ARG A 1045 4.17 5.81 -33.41
N ASP A 1046 3.88 7.01 -33.93
CA ASP A 1046 3.77 7.25 -35.37
C ASP A 1046 4.89 8.14 -35.93
N VAL A 1047 5.97 8.40 -35.18
CA VAL A 1047 7.15 9.14 -35.67
C VAL A 1047 7.84 8.41 -36.83
N ARG A 1048 8.40 9.17 -37.78
CA ARG A 1048 8.82 8.63 -39.09
C ARG A 1048 9.97 7.63 -38.94
N ARG A 1049 11.10 8.05 -38.33
CA ARG A 1049 12.36 7.28 -38.20
C ARG A 1049 13.22 7.70 -36.99
N ILE A 1050 12.70 7.52 -35.78
CA ILE A 1050 13.51 7.74 -34.56
C ILE A 1050 14.54 6.63 -34.36
N GLU A 1051 15.79 6.99 -34.07
CA GLU A 1051 16.93 6.08 -33.95
C GLU A 1051 17.40 5.89 -32.51
N LYS A 1052 17.36 6.93 -31.65
CA LYS A 1052 17.83 6.84 -30.26
C LYS A 1052 16.87 7.49 -29.25
N LEU A 1053 16.66 6.81 -28.12
CA LEU A 1053 15.88 7.30 -26.98
C LEU A 1053 16.66 7.10 -25.67
N LYS A 1054 16.81 8.17 -24.88
CA LYS A 1054 17.41 8.13 -23.54
C LYS A 1054 16.43 8.68 -22.50
N PHE A 1055 16.12 7.85 -21.51
CA PHE A 1055 15.14 8.09 -20.44
C PHE A 1055 15.77 7.84 -19.07
N ASN A 1056 16.70 8.72 -18.68
CA ASN A 1056 17.38 8.61 -17.39
C ASN A 1056 16.64 9.46 -16.35
N PHE A 1057 16.41 8.94 -15.15
CA PHE A 1057 15.66 9.63 -14.08
C PHE A 1057 14.20 9.98 -14.49
N CYS A 1058 13.61 9.21 -15.39
CA CYS A 1058 12.26 9.42 -15.92
C CYS A 1058 11.24 8.58 -15.13
N ASP A 1059 10.69 9.13 -14.06
CA ASP A 1059 9.99 8.32 -13.04
C ASP A 1059 8.51 8.00 -13.31
N TYR A 1060 7.91 8.57 -14.38
CA TYR A 1060 6.44 8.59 -14.56
C TYR A 1060 5.88 7.61 -15.60
N PHE A 1061 6.71 6.82 -16.29
CA PHE A 1061 6.27 5.78 -17.21
C PHE A 1061 6.76 4.38 -16.80
N GLY A 1062 6.02 3.34 -17.19
CA GLY A 1062 6.37 1.94 -16.96
C GLY A 1062 6.13 1.09 -18.20
N ASP A 1063 5.88 -0.21 -18.02
CA ASP A 1063 5.80 -1.20 -19.11
C ASP A 1063 4.79 -0.83 -20.22
N GLU A 1064 3.68 -0.17 -19.86
CA GLU A 1064 2.66 0.31 -20.82
C GLU A 1064 3.12 1.49 -21.69
N GLY A 1065 4.16 2.24 -21.31
CA GLY A 1065 4.78 3.24 -22.19
C GLY A 1065 5.55 2.58 -23.34
N LEU A 1066 6.36 1.56 -23.02
CA LEU A 1066 7.16 0.81 -24.00
C LEU A 1066 6.30 0.06 -25.03
N LYS A 1067 5.06 -0.28 -24.69
CA LYS A 1067 4.07 -0.83 -25.60
C LYS A 1067 3.82 0.05 -26.83
N PHE A 1068 3.74 1.37 -26.69
CA PHE A 1068 3.53 2.27 -27.84
C PHE A 1068 4.72 2.28 -28.81
N LEU A 1069 5.95 2.24 -28.28
CA LEU A 1069 7.16 2.07 -29.09
C LEU A 1069 7.15 0.71 -29.82
N ALA A 1070 6.73 -0.36 -29.12
CA ALA A 1070 6.71 -1.73 -29.62
C ALA A 1070 5.57 -2.02 -30.61
N GLN A 1071 4.49 -1.23 -30.59
CA GLN A 1071 3.34 -1.33 -31.50
C GLN A 1071 3.40 -0.32 -32.66
N GLY A 1072 4.21 0.73 -32.53
CA GLY A 1072 4.40 1.78 -33.52
C GLY A 1072 5.58 1.58 -34.48
N ARG A 1073 5.86 2.62 -35.25
CA ARG A 1073 7.03 2.71 -36.15
C ARG A 1073 8.39 2.57 -35.43
N PRO A 1074 8.60 3.05 -34.19
CA PRO A 1074 9.89 2.88 -33.49
C PRO A 1074 10.36 1.44 -33.39
N ALA A 1075 9.48 0.44 -33.35
CA ALA A 1075 9.87 -0.98 -33.35
C ALA A 1075 10.76 -1.39 -34.56
N GLN A 1076 10.68 -0.62 -35.66
CA GLN A 1076 11.42 -0.83 -36.91
C GLN A 1076 12.58 0.17 -37.13
N THR A 1077 12.67 1.23 -36.33
CA THR A 1077 13.66 2.32 -36.54
C THR A 1077 14.56 2.57 -35.34
N LEU A 1078 14.09 2.32 -34.11
CA LEU A 1078 14.85 2.56 -32.88
C LEU A 1078 16.01 1.57 -32.78
N THR A 1079 17.23 2.10 -32.75
CA THR A 1079 18.47 1.33 -32.68
C THR A 1079 19.16 1.43 -31.32
N ASP A 1080 18.96 2.52 -30.57
CA ASP A 1080 19.52 2.72 -29.23
C ASP A 1080 18.42 3.08 -28.23
N LEU A 1081 18.36 2.35 -27.12
CA LEU A 1081 17.45 2.63 -26.01
C LEU A 1081 18.22 2.59 -24.69
N GLU A 1082 18.17 3.69 -23.96
CA GLU A 1082 18.75 3.83 -22.63
C GLU A 1082 17.66 4.17 -21.61
N ILE A 1083 17.54 3.38 -20.54
CA ILE A 1083 16.62 3.65 -19.43
C ILE A 1083 17.38 3.43 -18.11
N VAL A 1084 17.48 4.50 -17.33
CA VAL A 1084 18.22 4.51 -16.07
C VAL A 1084 17.37 5.05 -14.94
N LEU A 1085 17.42 4.39 -13.78
CA LEU A 1085 16.77 4.82 -12.53
C LEU A 1085 15.23 4.89 -12.55
N ASN A 1086 14.56 4.35 -13.57
CA ASN A 1086 13.10 4.33 -13.65
C ASN A 1086 12.48 3.29 -12.65
N PRO A 1087 11.61 3.71 -11.71
CA PRO A 1087 11.00 2.86 -10.69
C PRO A 1087 9.63 2.28 -11.10
N CYS A 1088 9.26 2.32 -12.37
CA CYS A 1088 7.96 1.83 -12.89
C CYS A 1088 8.11 0.77 -13.98
N ILE A 1089 9.32 0.52 -14.48
CA ILE A 1089 9.67 -0.59 -15.36
C ILE A 1089 9.88 -1.88 -14.57
N THR A 1090 9.21 -2.96 -15.00
CA THR A 1090 9.24 -4.28 -14.35
C THR A 1090 9.82 -5.36 -15.26
N ASP A 1091 9.93 -6.60 -14.76
CA ASP A 1091 10.24 -7.77 -15.60
C ASP A 1091 9.31 -7.87 -16.84
N GLY A 1092 8.08 -7.35 -16.76
CA GLY A 1092 7.10 -7.31 -17.86
C GLY A 1092 7.50 -6.48 -19.07
N ALA A 1093 8.37 -5.47 -18.91
CA ALA A 1093 8.89 -4.66 -20.01
C ALA A 1093 9.58 -5.49 -21.10
N VAL A 1094 10.13 -6.66 -20.74
CA VAL A 1094 10.78 -7.56 -21.70
C VAL A 1094 9.84 -7.91 -22.86
N TYR A 1095 8.55 -8.14 -22.59
CA TYR A 1095 7.56 -8.53 -23.60
C TYR A 1095 7.40 -7.50 -24.73
N TRP A 1096 7.56 -6.20 -24.42
CA TRP A 1096 7.49 -5.11 -25.40
C TRP A 1096 8.83 -4.92 -26.10
N LEU A 1097 9.93 -4.94 -25.36
CA LEU A 1097 11.28 -4.78 -25.90
C LEU A 1097 11.64 -5.86 -26.94
N LEU A 1098 11.24 -7.12 -26.73
CA LEU A 1098 11.47 -8.23 -27.68
C LEU A 1098 10.85 -7.99 -29.08
N LYS A 1099 9.91 -7.04 -29.23
CA LYS A 1099 9.27 -6.70 -30.50
C LYS A 1099 10.06 -5.66 -31.31
N MET A 1100 10.99 -4.93 -30.68
CA MET A 1100 11.79 -3.87 -31.30
C MET A 1100 12.99 -4.47 -32.07
N LYS A 1101 12.72 -5.14 -33.20
CA LYS A 1101 13.74 -5.89 -33.98
C LYS A 1101 14.86 -5.01 -34.57
N ALA A 1102 14.63 -3.70 -34.66
CA ALA A 1102 15.64 -2.73 -35.08
C ALA A 1102 16.74 -2.47 -34.03
N LEU A 1103 16.50 -2.79 -32.76
CA LEU A 1103 17.39 -2.43 -31.66
C LEU A 1103 18.80 -3.03 -31.82
N ARG A 1104 19.82 -2.22 -31.51
CA ARG A 1104 21.26 -2.51 -31.63
C ARG A 1104 22.01 -2.25 -30.33
N ARG A 1105 21.55 -1.31 -29.51
CA ARG A 1105 21.98 -1.09 -28.12
C ARG A 1105 20.76 -0.99 -27.21
N ALA A 1106 20.83 -1.68 -26.08
CA ALA A 1106 19.86 -1.55 -25.00
C ALA A 1106 20.64 -1.43 -23.69
N HIS A 1107 20.58 -0.25 -23.06
CA HIS A 1107 21.25 0.01 -21.79
C HIS A 1107 20.23 0.22 -20.69
N PHE A 1108 20.31 -0.63 -19.67
CA PHE A 1108 19.44 -0.57 -18.50
C PHE A 1108 20.30 -0.43 -17.24
N TYR A 1109 19.99 0.54 -16.39
CA TYR A 1109 20.70 0.66 -15.11
C TYR A 1109 19.74 1.02 -13.98
N PHE A 1110 19.91 0.36 -12.84
CA PHE A 1110 19.07 0.53 -11.64
C PHE A 1110 17.56 0.55 -11.96
N LEU A 1111 17.03 -0.53 -12.55
CA LEU A 1111 15.58 -0.75 -12.64
C LEU A 1111 15.15 -1.64 -11.47
N PRO A 1112 14.55 -1.08 -10.39
CA PRO A 1112 14.37 -1.79 -9.12
C PRO A 1112 13.30 -2.89 -9.17
N TYR A 1113 12.38 -2.85 -10.14
CA TYR A 1113 11.30 -3.85 -10.29
C TYR A 1113 11.54 -4.86 -11.43
N VAL A 1114 12.71 -4.82 -12.08
CA VAL A 1114 13.22 -5.93 -12.91
C VAL A 1114 13.91 -6.93 -11.99
N ALA A 1115 13.14 -7.82 -11.37
CA ALA A 1115 13.62 -8.75 -10.36
C ALA A 1115 14.49 -9.86 -10.95
N HIS A 1116 14.29 -10.24 -12.22
CA HIS A 1116 14.98 -11.35 -12.88
C HIS A 1116 15.99 -10.86 -13.93
N ARG A 1117 16.88 -9.92 -13.57
CA ARG A 1117 17.83 -9.26 -14.49
C ARG A 1117 18.56 -10.23 -15.45
N GLN A 1118 19.11 -11.34 -14.97
CA GLN A 1118 19.76 -12.33 -15.83
C GLN A 1118 18.80 -12.98 -16.83
N GLY A 1119 17.55 -13.25 -16.43
CA GLY A 1119 16.49 -13.73 -17.31
C GLY A 1119 16.06 -12.69 -18.34
N PHE A 1120 15.89 -11.44 -17.90
CA PHE A 1120 15.57 -10.28 -18.73
C PHE A 1120 16.63 -10.06 -19.84
N ILE A 1121 17.91 -10.00 -19.46
CA ILE A 1121 19.05 -9.92 -20.39
C ILE A 1121 19.06 -11.14 -21.33
N ARG A 1122 18.87 -12.36 -20.80
CA ARG A 1122 18.91 -13.60 -21.60
C ARG A 1122 17.80 -13.63 -22.66
N GLN A 1123 16.57 -13.27 -22.31
CA GLN A 1123 15.46 -13.22 -23.25
C GLN A 1123 15.73 -12.20 -24.36
N LEU A 1124 16.18 -10.99 -24.00
CA LEU A 1124 16.54 -9.97 -24.98
C LEU A 1124 17.67 -10.42 -25.90
N LYS A 1125 18.74 -11.03 -25.37
CA LYS A 1125 19.85 -11.57 -26.19
C LYS A 1125 19.42 -12.72 -27.10
N ILE A 1126 18.41 -13.51 -26.72
CA ILE A 1126 17.88 -14.60 -27.55
C ILE A 1126 17.04 -14.05 -28.71
N ALA A 1127 16.10 -13.13 -28.46
CA ALA A 1127 15.22 -12.62 -29.52
C ALA A 1127 15.84 -11.49 -30.36
N LEU A 1128 16.78 -10.74 -29.79
CA LEU A 1128 17.51 -9.64 -30.43
C LEU A 1128 19.01 -9.95 -30.46
N PRO A 1129 19.46 -11.00 -31.18
CA PRO A 1129 20.87 -11.45 -31.18
C PRO A 1129 21.84 -10.43 -31.80
N ARG A 1130 21.33 -9.40 -32.47
CA ARG A 1130 22.11 -8.26 -33.01
C ARG A 1130 22.09 -7.02 -32.10
N CYS A 1131 21.51 -7.12 -30.90
CA CYS A 1131 21.43 -6.04 -29.92
C CYS A 1131 22.44 -6.26 -28.78
N ASN A 1132 23.30 -5.27 -28.54
CA ASN A 1132 24.14 -5.21 -27.35
C ASN A 1132 23.30 -4.82 -26.14
N VAL A 1133 22.84 -5.84 -25.39
CA VAL A 1133 22.07 -5.66 -24.16
C VAL A 1133 23.03 -5.59 -22.97
N THR A 1134 23.08 -4.42 -22.34
CA THR A 1134 23.86 -4.13 -21.14
C THR A 1134 22.94 -3.81 -19.98
N PHE A 1135 23.10 -4.52 -18.87
CA PHE A 1135 22.45 -4.21 -17.61
C PHE A 1135 23.45 -4.50 -16.49
N PRO A 1136 24.27 -3.52 -16.08
CA PRO A 1136 25.34 -3.72 -15.11
C PRO A 1136 24.81 -4.23 -13.77
N GLU A 1137 25.59 -5.10 -13.12
CA GLU A 1137 25.44 -5.32 -11.68
C GLU A 1137 25.99 -4.10 -10.95
N VAL A 1138 25.45 -3.79 -9.77
CA VAL A 1138 25.82 -2.57 -9.01
C VAL A 1138 27.31 -2.57 -8.64
N ASP A 1139 27.88 -3.76 -8.52
CA ASP A 1139 29.29 -4.04 -8.24
C ASP A 1139 30.22 -3.73 -9.45
N THR A 1140 29.67 -3.49 -10.66
CA THR A 1140 30.44 -3.28 -11.90
C THR A 1140 30.35 -1.85 -12.46
N ILE A 1141 31.24 -1.00 -11.93
CA ILE A 1141 31.72 0.30 -12.45
C ILE A 1141 30.72 1.48 -12.42
N GLY A 1142 31.03 2.44 -11.54
CA GLY A 1142 31.29 3.85 -11.89
C GLY A 1142 30.11 4.76 -12.27
N PHE A 1143 30.06 5.94 -11.66
CA PHE A 1143 29.29 7.06 -12.20
C PHE A 1143 29.80 7.39 -13.61
N GLY A 1144 28.90 7.39 -14.60
CA GLY A 1144 29.24 7.38 -16.02
C GLY A 1144 29.87 8.68 -16.54
N TYR A 1145 31.17 8.84 -16.34
CA TYR A 1145 32.06 9.72 -17.08
C TYR A 1145 33.46 9.08 -17.20
N GLU A 1146 33.60 8.01 -17.99
CA GLU A 1146 34.91 7.64 -18.55
C GLU A 1146 34.79 6.70 -19.77
N ASP A 1147 35.78 6.78 -20.66
CA ASP A 1147 35.72 6.28 -22.04
C ASP A 1147 35.78 4.75 -22.21
N ALA A 1148 35.13 4.28 -23.28
CA ALA A 1148 35.11 2.87 -23.69
C ALA A 1148 36.44 2.39 -24.34
N LYS A 1149 37.57 2.50 -23.62
CA LYS A 1149 38.89 1.97 -24.05
C LYS A 1149 39.73 1.39 -22.91
N LYS A 1150 39.36 0.22 -22.37
CA LYS A 1150 40.31 -0.61 -21.55
C LYS A 1150 40.00 -2.12 -21.42
N THR A 1151 39.39 -2.75 -22.42
CA THR A 1151 39.42 -4.22 -22.55
C THR A 1151 40.72 -4.71 -23.18
N LYS A 1152 41.80 -4.81 -22.39
CA LYS A 1152 42.98 -5.70 -22.63
C LYS A 1152 44.05 -5.57 -21.53
N ARG A 1153 43.99 -6.44 -20.50
CA ARG A 1153 45.08 -7.35 -20.06
C ARG A 1153 44.81 -7.94 -18.67
N LYS A 1154 44.86 -9.28 -18.62
CA LYS A 1154 44.86 -10.17 -17.45
C LYS A 1154 43.67 -10.03 -16.50
#